data_AF-A0AAD4DLH2-F1
#
_entry.id   AF-A0AAD4DLH2-F1
#
_cell.length_a   1.000
_cell.length_b   1.000
_cell.length_c   1.000
_cell.angle_alpha   90.00
_cell.angle_beta   90.00
_cell.angle_gamma   90.00
#
_symmetry.space_group_name_H-M   'P 1'
#
loop_
_entity.id
_entity.type
_entity.pdbx_description
1 polymer ?
#
loop_
_entity_poly.entity_id
_entity_poly.type
_entity_poly.pdbx_seq_one_letter_code
_entity_poly.pdbx_strand_id
1 'polypeptide(L)'
;MDTELRNRKAAGDDQQQQGSSAASTGLSSANKHHHHQQASSPSVTLSPDSAFANGDHQKSGSGHNRVLSDELTRFPLGRKLTETQKENLVKESAEAAYGKTPNGTIFRVPVTKDMVTEIFDMSKRKSAFDIVTLVVMAVQVLLFLTLPTTVKKWLFLILFIFWRAGYNAGLGYLLKMQSNRRGLVALAREKGIFDKTRGSPWYDWLKEELTCKMESDYDFETAPIEFNTWLLYRQLVDLILMNDFTTYVCFALSWLTVPVGAGFFSNLLRWIGGFVLVFFNIWVKLDAHRVVKDFAWYWGDFFFLIEQSLTFDGVFEMAPHPMYSVGYAGYYGISLMTASYMVLFISLFAHAAQFVFLTLVENPHIDKTYNPPLVHKKRTAVLSEQALNASNASSTTTDVDHTATLVPCGSKDMYSTYFRRDLIVFKNFDIFRSTDIFVALIIIYATVVPLLISNMGPSFITFMIVIQALLWRIFHSYVLGAVLRMQSVNKFYTKHFIKHGGTVQDAFQSWKSIFNLSNSMTYAAFFLAAFKMYSIPADWTYGTVLLRHVLGFALIALHIWASVSVFEVLGDFGWFYGDFFIEESSSGLFYTGIYRFVNNPEKVMGHAAFWGMTLICNSWSIFILALFSQISNFLFLHYVESPHMRKIYGDKIRKDAGVVKTVKAATTLPQKFQEEVSKFRGKLEETPEIQDVLKRTKVVSGRAQEFVEGTTGLVQSVAPKIQEIVSSSKTLLENSKDRLFVVRTWDDMGVYDMSQYSVKLESSKQHTFNASGVPTYQLGEKLTISWTAPLNHGSRDWIGIYKVSGNQTHKVTNIASHGRYLFVIRDKGLEGAEDPGLDGDHAGLGDGDVSEEEVAWVDEQEICRGQVVFSGDKLPWFQGMFELRYHHHDRYNVMAYTTPFEITLPNYEDSKDVSVGSINKALLPYIQRCFNEDEDTMPCTADEKFIMINQQIAQRIVKGIQLMYGIEFAWEVVAVDMSCLHLAIRIATARRALAPFSVSGSGSATPVMAGNEGPTFSPTLEELEAEAAAAREEQQERKSG
;
A
#
# COMPACT_ATOMS: atom_id res chain seq x y z
N MET A 1 42.03 49.53 7.93
CA MET A 1 43.13 49.82 8.87
C MET A 1 43.73 48.54 9.43
N ASP A 2 44.87 48.07 8.95
CA ASP A 2 45.26 47.80 7.55
C ASP A 2 46.47 46.85 7.59
N THR A 3 46.35 45.75 6.86
CA THR A 3 47.39 45.20 5.97
C THR A 3 48.84 45.14 6.46
N GLU A 4 49.38 43.92 6.65
CA GLU A 4 50.52 43.43 5.83
C GLU A 4 50.88 41.92 6.04
N LEU A 5 51.60 41.41 5.03
CA LEU A 5 52.60 40.30 4.99
C LEU A 5 52.62 39.27 6.16
N ARG A 6 52.34 37.96 6.03
CA ARG A 6 52.58 36.90 5.00
C ARG A 6 53.98 36.24 5.05
N ASN A 7 54.00 34.90 5.29
CA ASN A 7 55.14 33.94 5.20
C ASN A 7 56.21 34.02 6.32
N ARG A 8 56.92 32.94 6.72
CA ARG A 8 56.83 31.47 6.46
C ARG A 8 57.73 30.68 7.46
N LYS A 9 57.40 29.40 7.72
CA LYS A 9 58.23 28.27 8.24
C LYS A 9 59.09 28.52 9.51
N ALA A 10 58.99 27.78 10.62
CA ALA A 10 58.82 26.34 10.88
C ALA A 10 60.08 25.46 10.68
N ALA A 11 60.78 25.18 11.79
CA ALA A 11 61.58 23.99 12.11
C ALA A 11 61.94 24.03 13.61
N GLY A 12 61.99 22.88 14.31
CA GLY A 12 62.40 22.81 15.73
C GLY A 12 61.72 21.66 16.48
N ASP A 13 62.46 20.57 16.68
CA ASP A 13 62.07 19.38 17.45
C ASP A 13 62.93 19.25 18.74
N ASP A 14 62.67 18.18 19.50
CA ASP A 14 63.50 17.58 20.56
C ASP A 14 63.48 18.13 22.02
N GLN A 15 62.75 17.38 22.86
CA GLN A 15 63.26 16.62 24.04
C GLN A 15 63.31 17.17 25.50
N GLN A 16 62.89 16.24 26.39
CA GLN A 16 63.35 15.91 27.76
C GLN A 16 62.95 16.72 29.03
N GLN A 17 62.01 16.10 29.78
CA GLN A 17 62.13 15.60 31.17
C GLN A 17 62.14 16.49 32.46
N GLN A 18 61.22 16.09 33.36
CA GLN A 18 61.31 15.99 34.85
C GLN A 18 61.14 17.21 35.80
N GLY A 19 60.52 16.94 36.97
CA GLY A 19 60.48 17.77 38.20
C GLY A 19 59.26 18.71 38.36
N SER A 20 58.29 18.65 39.31
CA SER A 20 57.93 17.86 40.52
C SER A 20 58.04 18.56 41.91
N SER A 21 56.93 19.08 42.45
CA SER A 21 56.64 19.28 43.90
C SER A 21 55.16 19.74 44.06
N ALA A 22 54.30 19.08 44.86
CA ALA A 22 54.09 19.18 46.33
C ALA A 22 53.29 20.45 46.76
N ALA A 23 52.38 20.43 47.74
CA ALA A 23 51.88 19.41 48.68
C ALA A 23 50.34 19.61 48.94
N SER A 24 49.63 19.25 50.02
CA SER A 24 49.90 18.62 51.34
C SER A 24 48.58 18.15 52.01
N THR A 25 48.62 17.01 52.74
CA THR A 25 47.83 16.63 53.96
C THR A 25 46.28 16.67 53.96
N GLY A 26 45.55 15.67 54.48
CA GLY A 26 45.88 14.42 55.21
C GLY A 26 44.55 13.70 55.63
N LEU A 27 44.49 12.56 56.32
CA LEU A 27 45.49 11.67 56.95
C LEU A 27 45.23 10.19 56.50
N SER A 28 45.30 9.04 57.21
CA SER A 28 45.55 8.64 58.62
C SER A 28 46.14 7.19 58.69
N SER A 29 45.97 6.47 59.81
CA SER A 29 46.41 5.08 60.11
C SER A 29 45.71 3.97 59.27
N ALA A 30 46.29 2.85 58.80
CA ALA A 30 47.46 1.99 59.19
C ALA A 30 47.13 0.88 60.24
N ASN A 31 47.78 -0.31 60.32
CA ASN A 31 49.01 -0.83 59.67
C ASN A 31 49.21 -2.38 59.81
N LYS A 32 50.00 -3.05 58.92
CA LYS A 32 50.73 -4.36 59.08
C LYS A 32 49.90 -5.66 59.33
N HIS A 33 50.31 -6.92 59.07
CA HIS A 33 51.51 -7.64 58.52
C HIS A 33 51.07 -9.12 58.12
N HIS A 34 51.83 -10.18 57.72
CA HIS A 34 53.27 -10.52 57.62
C HIS A 34 53.59 -11.70 56.60
N HIS A 35 54.66 -12.49 56.86
CA HIS A 35 55.27 -13.71 56.24
C HIS A 35 54.45 -15.05 56.33
N HIS A 36 54.78 -16.23 55.73
CA HIS A 36 55.78 -16.72 54.72
C HIS A 36 55.46 -18.15 54.16
N GLN A 37 56.29 -18.60 53.18
CA GLN A 37 56.78 -19.99 52.91
C GLN A 37 55.97 -21.08 52.15
N GLN A 38 56.54 -21.45 50.99
CA GLN A 38 56.93 -22.81 50.51
C GLN A 38 55.94 -24.00 50.38
N ALA A 39 55.57 -24.25 49.10
CA ALA A 39 55.98 -25.42 48.29
C ALA A 39 55.33 -26.83 48.43
N SER A 40 55.47 -27.58 47.33
CA SER A 40 55.14 -29.01 47.09
C SER A 40 53.71 -29.39 46.70
N SER A 41 53.62 -30.48 45.92
CA SER A 41 52.47 -31.12 45.27
C SER A 41 52.60 -32.66 45.47
N PRO A 42 51.64 -33.56 45.13
CA PRO A 42 50.43 -33.39 44.31
C PRO A 42 49.16 -34.13 44.86
N SER A 43 48.15 -34.36 44.00
CA SER A 43 47.05 -35.37 44.12
C SER A 43 45.93 -35.07 45.16
N VAL A 44 44.71 -35.64 45.16
CA VAL A 44 43.81 -36.34 44.18
C VAL A 44 42.40 -36.43 44.84
N THR A 45 41.29 -36.49 44.07
CA THR A 45 39.86 -36.71 44.53
C THR A 45 39.27 -35.61 45.46
N LEU A 46 37.95 -35.40 45.63
CA LEU A 46 36.70 -35.91 45.02
C LEU A 46 35.57 -34.83 45.09
N SER A 47 34.36 -35.16 44.62
CA SER A 47 33.10 -34.37 44.62
C SER A 47 32.46 -34.20 46.03
N PRO A 48 31.26 -33.57 46.26
CA PRO A 48 30.25 -33.03 45.32
C PRO A 48 29.54 -31.69 45.74
N ASP A 49 28.41 -31.40 45.06
CA ASP A 49 27.18 -30.71 45.50
C ASP A 49 27.03 -29.16 45.67
N SER A 50 26.03 -28.67 44.92
CA SER A 50 24.90 -27.79 45.34
C SER A 50 24.88 -26.26 45.07
N ALA A 51 23.63 -25.79 44.92
CA ALA A 51 23.06 -24.45 45.18
C ALA A 51 23.28 -23.26 44.18
N PHE A 52 22.15 -22.87 43.57
CA PHE A 52 21.64 -21.49 43.33
C PHE A 52 22.59 -20.27 43.30
N ALA A 53 22.59 -19.55 42.17
CA ALA A 53 22.51 -18.07 42.14
C ALA A 53 22.02 -17.52 40.77
N ASN A 54 21.22 -16.44 40.84
CA ASN A 54 20.97 -15.35 39.88
C ASN A 54 21.12 -15.58 38.35
N GLY A 55 20.05 -15.29 37.60
CA GLY A 55 20.09 -15.06 36.16
C GLY A 55 20.21 -13.58 35.81
N ASP A 56 21.13 -13.24 34.90
CA ASP A 56 21.31 -11.88 34.36
C ASP A 56 20.63 -11.74 32.98
N HIS A 57 19.98 -10.60 32.72
CA HIS A 57 19.38 -10.33 31.41
C HIS A 57 20.42 -9.75 30.43
N GLN A 58 20.94 -10.59 29.53
CA GLN A 58 21.63 -10.12 28.32
C GLN A 58 20.99 -10.62 27.01
N LYS A 59 21.27 -9.88 25.93
CA LYS A 59 20.57 -9.98 24.65
C LYS A 59 21.13 -11.14 23.82
N SER A 60 20.25 -12.03 23.37
CA SER A 60 20.62 -13.09 22.42
C SER A 60 20.96 -12.50 21.04
N GLY A 61 22.07 -12.96 20.45
CA GLY A 61 22.48 -12.63 19.09
C GLY A 61 23.71 -13.41 18.65
N SER A 62 23.64 -14.05 17.47
CA SER A 62 24.74 -14.75 16.78
C SER A 62 25.47 -15.85 17.59
N GLY A 63 24.84 -17.03 17.70
CA GLY A 63 25.39 -18.18 18.43
C GLY A 63 25.29 -19.56 17.74
N HIS A 64 25.33 -19.64 16.40
CA HIS A 64 25.19 -20.92 15.67
C HIS A 64 26.33 -21.28 14.70
N ASN A 65 27.04 -20.32 14.10
CA ASN A 65 28.08 -20.59 13.08
C ASN A 65 29.41 -21.17 13.64
N ARG A 66 29.40 -21.78 14.84
CA ARG A 66 30.62 -22.32 15.49
C ARG A 66 30.47 -23.73 16.07
N VAL A 67 29.35 -24.41 15.81
CA VAL A 67 29.12 -25.82 16.22
C VAL A 67 29.21 -26.77 15.03
N LEU A 68 28.82 -26.31 13.84
CA LEU A 68 28.73 -27.09 12.60
C LEU A 68 30.10 -27.46 11.96
N SER A 69 31.22 -26.95 12.48
CA SER A 69 32.56 -27.19 11.93
C SER A 69 33.14 -28.56 12.25
N ASP A 70 32.74 -29.17 13.38
CA ASP A 70 33.50 -30.27 13.97
C ASP A 70 32.91 -31.65 13.60
N GLU A 71 31.59 -31.77 13.45
CA GLU A 71 30.92 -33.05 13.15
C GLU A 71 31.13 -33.54 11.71
N LEU A 72 31.30 -32.63 10.74
CA LEU A 72 31.45 -32.96 9.31
C LEU A 72 32.80 -33.61 8.93
N THR A 73 33.68 -33.87 9.90
CA THR A 73 35.07 -34.30 9.66
C THR A 73 35.30 -35.83 9.69
N ARG A 74 34.24 -36.65 9.83
CA ARG A 74 34.36 -38.12 10.01
C ARG A 74 33.70 -38.96 8.92
N PHE A 75 34.35 -39.05 7.76
CA PHE A 75 34.14 -40.16 6.81
C PHE A 75 35.38 -41.06 6.72
N PRO A 76 35.23 -42.39 6.55
CA PRO A 76 36.30 -43.35 6.77
C PRO A 76 37.17 -43.59 5.53
N LEU A 77 38.03 -42.63 5.15
CA LEU A 77 39.27 -42.91 4.41
C LEU A 77 40.31 -41.82 4.65
N GLY A 78 41.50 -42.19 5.12
CA GLY A 78 42.48 -41.27 5.73
C GLY A 78 43.25 -40.36 4.76
N ARG A 79 42.58 -39.45 4.05
CA ARG A 79 43.23 -38.41 3.21
C ARG A 79 42.87 -37.01 3.75
N LYS A 80 43.87 -36.26 4.24
CA LYS A 80 43.68 -34.86 4.66
C LYS A 80 43.55 -33.98 3.41
N LEU A 81 42.46 -33.20 3.33
CA LEU A 81 42.26 -32.15 2.33
C LEU A 81 43.33 -31.06 2.50
N THR A 82 43.86 -30.55 1.39
CA THR A 82 44.82 -29.43 1.39
C THR A 82 44.12 -28.11 1.76
N GLU A 83 44.88 -27.09 2.18
CA GLU A 83 44.32 -25.77 2.49
C GLU A 83 43.49 -25.21 1.33
N THR A 84 43.99 -25.26 0.09
CA THR A 84 43.24 -24.86 -1.11
C THR A 84 42.00 -25.70 -1.39
N GLN A 85 41.97 -26.98 -1.01
CA GLN A 85 40.75 -27.79 -1.09
C GLN A 85 39.74 -27.40 0.00
N LYS A 86 40.21 -27.04 1.21
CA LYS A 86 39.33 -26.50 2.27
C LYS A 86 38.79 -25.13 1.88
N GLU A 87 39.60 -24.22 1.35
CA GLU A 87 39.17 -22.90 0.87
C GLU A 87 38.13 -23.07 -0.25
N ASN A 88 38.37 -23.95 -1.23
CA ASN A 88 37.38 -24.23 -2.27
C ASN A 88 36.09 -24.86 -1.71
N LEU A 89 36.17 -25.82 -0.77
CA LEU A 89 34.97 -26.42 -0.14
C LEU A 89 34.19 -25.42 0.74
N VAL A 90 34.89 -24.52 1.43
CA VAL A 90 34.27 -23.40 2.19
C VAL A 90 33.63 -22.41 1.22
N LYS A 91 34.22 -22.18 0.05
CA LYS A 91 33.67 -21.32 -0.98
C LYS A 91 32.45 -21.94 -1.68
N GLU A 92 32.53 -23.21 -2.08
CA GLU A 92 31.39 -23.98 -2.59
C GLU A 92 30.25 -24.04 -1.58
N SER A 93 30.52 -24.27 -0.28
CA SER A 93 29.46 -24.27 0.74
C SER A 93 28.90 -22.88 1.07
N ALA A 94 29.60 -21.81 0.71
CA ALA A 94 29.09 -20.43 0.76
C ALA A 94 28.37 -19.98 -0.53
N GLU A 95 28.65 -20.61 -1.67
CA GLU A 95 28.01 -20.35 -2.97
C GLU A 95 26.84 -21.31 -3.26
N ALA A 96 26.72 -22.43 -2.54
CA ALA A 96 25.63 -23.40 -2.65
C ALA A 96 24.30 -22.84 -2.07
N ALA A 97 23.51 -22.21 -2.93
CA ALA A 97 22.15 -21.80 -2.61
C ALA A 97 21.23 -23.01 -2.38
N TYR A 98 20.44 -22.98 -1.30
CA TYR A 98 19.41 -23.99 -1.02
C TYR A 98 18.04 -23.50 -1.43
N GLY A 99 17.36 -24.30 -2.24
CA GLY A 99 16.02 -24.06 -2.76
C GLY A 99 14.99 -24.88 -2.00
N LYS A 100 13.77 -24.36 -1.90
CA LYS A 100 12.64 -24.96 -1.19
C LYS A 100 11.41 -24.98 -2.09
N THR A 101 10.96 -26.17 -2.42
CA THR A 101 9.74 -26.40 -3.21
C THR A 101 8.48 -26.00 -2.42
N PRO A 102 7.32 -25.79 -3.07
CA PRO A 102 6.05 -25.54 -2.39
C PRO A 102 5.65 -26.64 -1.40
N ASN A 103 6.09 -27.88 -1.64
CA ASN A 103 5.85 -29.05 -0.78
C ASN A 103 6.81 -29.10 0.44
N GLY A 104 7.70 -28.12 0.60
CA GLY A 104 8.66 -28.04 1.69
C GLY A 104 9.96 -28.82 1.47
N THR A 105 10.08 -29.63 0.42
CA THR A 105 11.32 -30.33 0.07
C THR A 105 12.44 -29.34 -0.26
N ILE A 106 13.57 -29.47 0.44
CA ILE A 106 14.78 -28.65 0.25
C ILE A 106 15.75 -29.37 -0.70
N PHE A 107 16.38 -28.63 -1.60
CA PHE A 107 17.38 -29.13 -2.56
C PHE A 107 18.53 -28.12 -2.73
N ARG A 108 19.72 -28.58 -3.15
CA ARG A 108 20.79 -27.68 -3.62
C ARG A 108 20.39 -27.15 -5.00
N VAL A 109 20.38 -25.84 -5.19
CA VAL A 109 20.09 -25.24 -6.51
C VAL A 109 21.36 -25.30 -7.37
N PRO A 110 21.32 -25.94 -8.56
CA PRO A 110 22.43 -25.95 -9.49
C PRO A 110 22.79 -24.54 -9.99
N VAL A 111 24.07 -24.32 -10.29
CA VAL A 111 24.59 -23.01 -10.74
C VAL A 111 24.17 -22.73 -12.19
N THR A 112 23.40 -21.65 -12.39
CA THR A 112 23.02 -21.18 -13.72
C THR A 112 23.91 -20.03 -14.21
N LYS A 113 23.81 -19.70 -15.49
CA LYS A 113 24.55 -18.60 -16.13
C LYS A 113 23.61 -17.54 -16.69
N ASP A 114 24.15 -16.33 -16.85
CA ASP A 114 23.43 -15.22 -17.46
C ASP A 114 23.20 -15.46 -18.96
N MET A 115 22.05 -14.98 -19.44
CA MET A 115 21.58 -15.05 -20.82
C MET A 115 22.64 -14.62 -21.86
N VAL A 116 23.41 -13.57 -21.56
CA VAL A 116 24.27 -12.93 -22.56
C VAL A 116 25.55 -13.73 -22.72
N THR A 117 26.17 -14.16 -21.63
CA THR A 117 27.28 -15.12 -21.67
C THR A 117 26.83 -16.44 -22.30
N GLU A 118 25.66 -16.96 -21.92
CA GLU A 118 25.16 -18.24 -22.40
C GLU A 118 24.87 -18.26 -23.91
N ILE A 119 24.21 -17.22 -24.45
CA ILE A 119 23.89 -17.12 -25.88
C ILE A 119 25.14 -16.77 -26.70
N PHE A 120 26.00 -15.84 -26.27
CA PHE A 120 27.10 -15.34 -27.10
C PHE A 120 28.47 -16.02 -26.91
N ASP A 121 28.70 -16.81 -25.86
CA ASP A 121 29.96 -17.57 -25.72
C ASP A 121 30.05 -18.70 -26.77
N MET A 122 30.91 -18.52 -27.77
CA MET A 122 31.14 -19.50 -28.85
C MET A 122 31.93 -20.74 -28.41
N SER A 123 32.46 -20.77 -27.17
CA SER A 123 33.26 -21.88 -26.65
C SER A 123 32.43 -23.10 -26.23
N LYS A 124 31.12 -22.92 -26.02
CA LYS A 124 30.20 -23.98 -25.53
C LYS A 124 29.24 -24.48 -26.61
N ARG A 125 28.86 -25.76 -26.52
CA ARG A 125 27.75 -26.33 -27.31
C ARG A 125 26.46 -25.56 -27.01
N LYS A 126 25.69 -25.26 -28.05
CA LYS A 126 24.41 -24.55 -27.97
C LYS A 126 23.25 -25.55 -27.98
N SER A 127 22.19 -25.26 -27.23
CA SER A 127 20.93 -25.98 -27.34
C SER A 127 20.20 -25.62 -28.63
N ALA A 128 19.21 -26.42 -29.02
CA ALA A 128 18.28 -26.07 -30.09
C ALA A 128 17.54 -24.75 -29.80
N PHE A 129 17.24 -24.45 -28.53
CA PHE A 129 16.59 -23.18 -28.12
C PHE A 129 17.49 -21.96 -28.36
N ASP A 130 18.80 -22.07 -28.05
CA ASP A 130 19.77 -21.01 -28.33
C ASP A 130 19.93 -20.79 -29.84
N ILE A 131 20.01 -21.89 -30.61
CA ILE A 131 20.14 -21.85 -32.07
C ILE A 131 18.90 -21.21 -32.71
N VAL A 132 17.69 -21.59 -32.28
CA VAL A 132 16.43 -20.96 -32.75
C VAL A 132 16.43 -19.47 -32.42
N THR A 133 16.81 -19.08 -31.20
CA THR A 133 16.87 -17.67 -30.79
C THR A 133 17.84 -16.87 -31.67
N LEU A 134 19.07 -17.37 -31.86
CA LEU A 134 20.09 -16.76 -32.70
C LEU A 134 19.67 -16.67 -34.18
N VAL A 135 19.03 -17.71 -34.72
CA VAL A 135 18.53 -17.73 -36.11
C VAL A 135 17.41 -16.70 -36.30
N VAL A 136 16.45 -16.61 -35.37
CA VAL A 136 15.35 -15.63 -35.47
C VAL A 136 15.89 -14.19 -35.36
N MET A 137 16.86 -13.93 -34.48
CA MET A 137 17.56 -12.63 -34.41
C MET A 137 18.34 -12.32 -35.70
N ALA A 138 19.08 -13.29 -36.24
CA ALA A 138 19.85 -13.11 -37.48
C ALA A 138 18.94 -12.82 -38.69
N VAL A 139 17.80 -13.49 -38.79
CA VAL A 139 16.77 -13.21 -39.81
C VAL A 139 16.20 -11.80 -39.64
N GLN A 140 15.92 -11.34 -38.41
CA GLN A 140 15.48 -9.96 -38.18
C GLN A 140 16.52 -8.93 -38.62
N VAL A 141 17.80 -9.12 -38.27
CA VAL A 141 18.89 -8.21 -38.70
C VAL A 141 19.05 -8.23 -40.22
N LEU A 142 18.96 -9.40 -40.86
CA LEU A 142 18.99 -9.52 -42.32
C LEU A 142 17.82 -8.78 -42.99
N LEU A 143 16.60 -8.91 -42.45
CA LEU A 143 15.42 -8.17 -42.92
C LEU A 143 15.57 -6.65 -42.73
N PHE A 144 16.18 -6.19 -41.62
CA PHE A 144 16.45 -4.76 -41.40
C PHE A 144 17.42 -4.16 -42.42
N LEU A 145 18.42 -4.94 -42.83
CA LEU A 145 19.44 -4.55 -43.81
C LEU A 145 18.95 -4.62 -45.26
N THR A 146 18.07 -5.58 -45.58
CA THR A 146 17.60 -5.83 -46.96
C THR A 146 16.30 -5.10 -47.35
N LEU A 147 15.41 -4.80 -46.40
CA LEU A 147 14.09 -4.25 -46.73
C LEU A 147 14.09 -2.73 -46.99
N PRO A 148 13.26 -2.24 -47.93
CA PRO A 148 13.03 -0.81 -48.16
C PRO A 148 12.56 -0.08 -46.90
N THR A 149 12.97 1.19 -46.74
CA THR A 149 12.71 2.00 -45.54
C THR A 149 11.24 2.07 -45.13
N THR A 150 10.31 2.15 -46.07
CA THR A 150 8.87 2.16 -45.77
C THR A 150 8.38 0.83 -45.18
N VAL A 151 8.88 -0.31 -45.69
CA VAL A 151 8.47 -1.65 -45.23
C VAL A 151 9.02 -1.91 -43.83
N LYS A 152 10.33 -1.69 -43.62
CA LYS A 152 10.96 -1.96 -42.31
C LYS A 152 10.39 -1.11 -41.17
N LYS A 153 10.00 0.15 -41.43
CA LYS A 153 9.35 1.03 -40.45
C LYS A 153 8.09 0.46 -39.83
N TRP A 154 7.27 -0.23 -40.61
CA TRP A 154 6.02 -0.86 -40.15
C TRP A 154 6.25 -2.31 -39.70
N LEU A 155 7.10 -3.07 -40.39
CA LEU A 155 7.41 -4.45 -40.01
C LEU A 155 8.04 -4.51 -38.60
N PHE A 156 9.07 -3.72 -38.31
CA PHE A 156 9.70 -3.75 -36.99
C PHE A 156 8.83 -3.14 -35.89
N LEU A 157 7.87 -2.26 -36.23
CA LEU A 157 6.85 -1.81 -35.28
C LEU A 157 5.92 -2.97 -34.89
N ILE A 158 5.41 -3.72 -35.87
CA ILE A 158 4.53 -4.87 -35.63
C ILE A 158 5.28 -5.99 -34.89
N LEU A 159 6.51 -6.32 -35.31
CA LEU A 159 7.34 -7.31 -34.64
C LEU A 159 7.68 -6.89 -33.20
N PHE A 160 8.03 -5.62 -32.96
CA PHE A 160 8.28 -5.15 -31.60
C PHE A 160 7.01 -5.24 -30.73
N ILE A 161 5.85 -4.82 -31.24
CA ILE A 161 4.58 -4.95 -30.49
C ILE A 161 4.25 -6.41 -30.20
N PHE A 162 4.52 -7.34 -31.13
CA PHE A 162 4.35 -8.77 -30.93
C PHE A 162 5.25 -9.31 -29.80
N TRP A 163 6.56 -9.08 -29.86
CA TRP A 163 7.49 -9.56 -28.82
C TRP A 163 7.24 -8.87 -27.47
N ARG A 164 6.87 -7.58 -27.47
CA ARG A 164 6.47 -6.83 -26.28
C ARG A 164 5.20 -7.38 -25.64
N ALA A 165 4.21 -7.77 -26.44
CA ALA A 165 3.01 -8.46 -25.96
C ALA A 165 3.36 -9.87 -25.43
N GLY A 166 4.24 -10.61 -26.11
CA GLY A 166 4.79 -11.87 -25.60
C GLY A 166 5.47 -11.71 -24.23
N TYR A 167 6.26 -10.65 -24.05
CA TYR A 167 6.99 -10.37 -22.83
C TYR A 167 6.08 -9.92 -21.67
N ASN A 168 5.22 -8.90 -21.86
CA ASN A 168 4.42 -8.36 -20.75
C ASN A 168 3.05 -9.04 -20.56
N ALA A 169 2.43 -9.58 -21.61
CA ALA A 169 1.14 -10.27 -21.50
C ALA A 169 1.27 -11.80 -21.59
N GLY A 170 2.13 -12.33 -22.48
CA GLY A 170 2.37 -13.77 -22.65
C GLY A 170 3.01 -14.40 -21.40
N LEU A 171 4.24 -14.00 -21.06
CA LEU A 171 4.90 -14.45 -19.82
C LEU A 171 4.06 -14.06 -18.58
N GLY A 172 3.44 -12.88 -18.59
CA GLY A 172 2.54 -12.43 -17.52
C GLY A 172 1.37 -13.37 -17.25
N TYR A 173 0.74 -13.92 -18.29
CA TYR A 173 -0.31 -14.92 -18.17
C TYR A 173 0.23 -16.24 -17.61
N LEU A 174 1.36 -16.74 -18.14
CA LEU A 174 1.99 -17.99 -17.69
C LEU A 174 2.42 -17.91 -16.22
N LEU A 175 3.05 -16.80 -15.82
CA LEU A 175 3.43 -16.52 -14.43
C LEU A 175 2.21 -16.38 -13.52
N LYS A 176 1.13 -15.70 -13.96
CA LYS A 176 -0.11 -15.59 -13.16
C LYS A 176 -0.80 -16.94 -12.96
N MET A 177 -0.83 -17.78 -14.00
CA MET A 177 -1.31 -19.17 -13.93
C MET A 177 -0.44 -20.02 -12.98
N GLN A 178 0.88 -19.83 -13.02
CA GLN A 178 1.84 -20.50 -12.13
C GLN A 178 1.71 -20.04 -10.65
N SER A 179 1.60 -18.73 -10.40
CA SER A 179 1.40 -18.16 -9.05
C SER A 179 0.09 -18.62 -8.39
N ASN A 180 -0.99 -18.71 -9.18
CA ASN A 180 -2.32 -19.00 -8.64
C ASN A 180 -2.63 -20.51 -8.58
N ARG A 181 -2.25 -21.29 -9.60
CA ARG A 181 -2.64 -22.70 -9.75
C ARG A 181 -1.45 -23.66 -9.97
N ARG A 182 -0.20 -23.20 -9.86
CA ARG A 182 1.03 -23.94 -10.23
C ARG A 182 0.97 -24.57 -11.64
N GLY A 183 0.24 -23.91 -12.55
CA GLY A 183 -0.23 -24.53 -13.80
C GLY A 183 0.86 -25.00 -14.77
N LEU A 184 2.05 -24.39 -14.77
CA LEU A 184 3.16 -24.86 -15.61
C LEU A 184 3.72 -26.18 -15.08
N VAL A 185 3.90 -26.28 -13.76
CA VAL A 185 4.38 -27.50 -13.09
C VAL A 185 3.31 -28.60 -13.14
N ALA A 186 2.03 -28.24 -13.00
CA ALA A 186 0.91 -29.16 -13.18
C ALA A 186 0.86 -29.74 -14.60
N LEU A 187 0.99 -28.90 -15.64
CA LEU A 187 1.04 -29.34 -17.04
C LEU A 187 2.26 -30.25 -17.32
N ALA A 188 3.43 -29.90 -16.79
CA ALA A 188 4.63 -30.73 -16.93
C ALA A 188 4.47 -32.11 -16.26
N ARG A 189 3.80 -32.17 -15.10
CA ARG A 189 3.46 -33.40 -14.37
C ARG A 189 2.42 -34.24 -15.12
N GLU A 190 1.36 -33.60 -15.61
CA GLU A 190 0.28 -34.22 -16.38
C GLU A 190 0.83 -34.90 -17.65
N LYS A 191 1.59 -34.17 -18.46
CA LYS A 191 2.21 -34.67 -19.71
C LYS A 191 3.45 -35.56 -19.49
N GLY A 192 3.90 -35.73 -18.25
CA GLY A 192 5.03 -36.61 -17.89
C GLY A 192 6.36 -36.27 -18.58
N ILE A 193 6.58 -35.02 -18.98
CA ILE A 193 7.74 -34.64 -19.83
C ILE A 193 9.09 -34.78 -19.12
N PHE A 194 9.09 -34.83 -17.79
CA PHE A 194 10.26 -35.05 -16.94
C PHE A 194 10.26 -36.44 -16.27
N ASP A 195 9.29 -37.32 -16.60
CA ASP A 195 9.14 -38.64 -15.99
C ASP A 195 9.45 -39.76 -16.99
N LYS A 196 10.60 -40.40 -16.79
CA LYS A 196 11.09 -41.51 -17.61
C LYS A 196 10.16 -42.73 -17.60
N THR A 197 9.42 -42.95 -16.51
CA THR A 197 8.53 -44.11 -16.37
C THR A 197 7.26 -43.97 -17.22
N ARG A 198 6.86 -42.72 -17.54
CA ARG A 198 5.72 -42.40 -18.42
C ARG A 198 6.04 -42.46 -19.91
N GLY A 199 7.31 -42.60 -20.31
CA GLY A 199 7.70 -42.81 -21.71
C GLY A 199 7.33 -41.65 -22.66
N SER A 200 7.34 -40.41 -22.18
CA SER A 200 6.97 -39.23 -22.99
C SER A 200 7.97 -39.05 -24.15
N PRO A 201 7.52 -38.85 -25.41
CA PRO A 201 8.41 -38.77 -26.57
C PRO A 201 9.33 -37.54 -26.57
N TRP A 202 9.08 -36.58 -25.67
CA TRP A 202 9.91 -35.38 -25.48
C TRP A 202 10.97 -35.55 -24.38
N TYR A 203 10.91 -36.63 -23.58
CA TYR A 203 11.75 -36.80 -22.38
C TYR A 203 13.25 -36.80 -22.71
N ASP A 204 13.71 -37.69 -23.61
CA ASP A 204 15.15 -37.82 -23.91
C ASP A 204 15.70 -36.55 -24.59
N TRP A 205 14.90 -35.90 -25.44
CA TRP A 205 15.28 -34.64 -26.08
C TRP A 205 15.38 -33.49 -25.07
N LEU A 206 14.37 -33.28 -24.22
CA LEU A 206 14.42 -32.25 -23.17
C LEU A 206 15.58 -32.48 -22.21
N LYS A 207 15.94 -33.74 -21.96
CA LYS A 207 17.10 -34.11 -21.15
C LYS A 207 18.41 -33.71 -21.79
N GLU A 208 18.62 -34.02 -23.07
CA GLU A 208 19.81 -33.55 -23.80
C GLU A 208 19.88 -32.02 -23.83
N GLU A 209 18.79 -31.32 -24.16
CA GLU A 209 18.78 -29.86 -24.30
C GLU A 209 19.03 -29.13 -22.96
N LEU A 210 18.36 -29.52 -21.88
CA LEU A 210 18.53 -28.85 -20.58
C LEU A 210 19.87 -29.19 -19.93
N THR A 211 20.33 -30.44 -19.98
CA THR A 211 21.65 -30.82 -19.46
C THR A 211 22.79 -30.21 -20.27
N CYS A 212 22.63 -29.95 -21.57
CA CYS A 212 23.65 -29.29 -22.40
C CYS A 212 23.97 -27.85 -21.96
N LYS A 213 23.05 -27.17 -21.24
CA LYS A 213 23.25 -25.78 -20.77
C LYS A 213 23.89 -25.70 -19.36
N MET A 214 23.87 -26.79 -18.59
CA MET A 214 24.29 -26.81 -17.18
C MET A 214 25.73 -27.30 -16.96
N GLU A 215 26.20 -27.22 -15.71
CA GLU A 215 27.47 -27.82 -15.27
C GLU A 215 27.24 -29.17 -14.57
N SER A 216 28.32 -29.78 -14.09
CA SER A 216 28.31 -31.12 -13.48
C SER A 216 27.64 -31.23 -12.11
N ASP A 217 27.02 -30.15 -11.62
CA ASP A 217 26.21 -30.10 -10.40
C ASP A 217 24.70 -30.28 -10.67
N TYR A 218 24.27 -30.30 -11.93
CA TYR A 218 22.91 -30.61 -12.34
C TYR A 218 22.74 -32.08 -12.76
N ASP A 219 21.73 -32.74 -12.18
CA ASP A 219 21.17 -33.99 -12.70
C ASP A 219 19.66 -33.81 -12.93
N PHE A 220 19.23 -34.14 -14.14
CA PHE A 220 17.85 -34.02 -14.62
C PHE A 220 16.89 -34.98 -13.88
N GLU A 221 17.35 -36.15 -13.46
CA GLU A 221 16.50 -37.18 -12.82
C GLU A 221 16.21 -36.87 -11.35
N THR A 222 17.15 -36.21 -10.64
CA THR A 222 17.04 -35.91 -9.20
C THR A 222 16.65 -34.47 -8.88
N ALA A 223 16.74 -33.54 -9.85
CA ALA A 223 16.23 -32.18 -9.68
C ALA A 223 14.69 -32.15 -9.54
N PRO A 224 14.12 -31.31 -8.65
CA PRO A 224 12.67 -31.19 -8.51
C PRO A 224 11.98 -30.75 -9.81
N ILE A 225 10.75 -31.21 -10.01
CA ILE A 225 9.95 -30.87 -11.20
C ILE A 225 9.72 -29.36 -11.32
N GLU A 226 9.64 -28.63 -10.20
CA GLU A 226 9.58 -27.17 -10.16
C GLU A 226 10.82 -26.51 -10.78
N PHE A 227 12.02 -27.06 -10.53
CA PHE A 227 13.27 -26.57 -11.07
C PHE A 227 13.39 -26.89 -12.57
N ASN A 228 13.15 -28.13 -12.98
CA ASN A 228 13.18 -28.53 -14.40
C ASN A 228 12.14 -27.74 -15.24
N THR A 229 10.95 -27.48 -14.68
CA THR A 229 9.94 -26.62 -15.33
C THR A 229 10.42 -25.17 -15.43
N TRP A 230 11.08 -24.63 -14.40
CA TRP A 230 11.68 -23.29 -14.45
C TRP A 230 12.79 -23.19 -15.51
N LEU A 231 13.65 -24.20 -15.65
CA LEU A 231 14.69 -24.24 -16.70
C LEU A 231 14.10 -24.21 -18.11
N LEU A 232 13.01 -24.95 -18.35
CA LEU A 232 12.29 -24.93 -19.63
C LEU A 232 11.61 -23.57 -19.86
N TYR A 233 11.03 -22.98 -18.81
CA TYR A 233 10.47 -21.63 -18.85
C TYR A 233 11.52 -20.57 -19.21
N ARG A 234 12.75 -20.66 -18.68
CA ARG A 234 13.86 -19.75 -19.05
C ARG A 234 14.10 -19.70 -20.56
N GLN A 235 14.09 -20.84 -21.25
CA GLN A 235 14.33 -20.89 -22.70
C GLN A 235 13.29 -20.07 -23.49
N LEU A 236 12.04 -20.02 -23.00
CA LEU A 236 10.98 -19.18 -23.57
C LEU A 236 11.20 -17.69 -23.25
N VAL A 237 11.68 -17.35 -22.05
CA VAL A 237 12.05 -15.98 -21.68
C VAL A 237 13.20 -15.48 -22.54
N ASP A 238 14.25 -16.27 -22.74
CA ASP A 238 15.43 -15.95 -23.56
C ASP A 238 15.03 -15.59 -25.00
N LEU A 239 14.23 -16.48 -25.61
CA LEU A 239 13.68 -16.29 -26.96
C LEU A 239 12.87 -14.99 -27.06
N ILE A 240 12.00 -14.70 -26.10
CA ILE A 240 11.14 -13.51 -26.14
C ILE A 240 11.94 -12.23 -25.88
N LEU A 241 12.79 -12.21 -24.86
CA LEU A 241 13.49 -11.01 -24.38
C LEU A 241 14.58 -10.56 -25.38
N MET A 242 15.33 -11.49 -25.96
CA MET A 242 16.33 -11.16 -26.99
C MET A 242 15.69 -10.63 -28.28
N ASN A 243 14.51 -11.15 -28.66
CA ASN A 243 13.80 -10.67 -29.84
C ASN A 243 13.04 -9.36 -29.61
N ASP A 244 12.49 -9.12 -28.41
CA ASP A 244 11.95 -7.80 -28.02
C ASP A 244 13.03 -6.71 -28.14
N PHE A 245 14.21 -6.94 -27.56
CA PHE A 245 15.32 -5.99 -27.65
C PHE A 245 15.81 -5.78 -29.09
N THR A 246 16.01 -6.86 -29.84
CA THR A 246 16.51 -6.81 -31.23
C THR A 246 15.53 -6.07 -32.14
N THR A 247 14.23 -6.37 -32.04
CA THR A 247 13.19 -5.69 -32.83
C THR A 247 12.99 -4.24 -32.41
N TYR A 248 13.11 -3.90 -31.12
CA TYR A 248 13.10 -2.50 -30.66
C TYR A 248 14.24 -1.68 -31.28
N VAL A 249 15.47 -2.20 -31.28
CA VAL A 249 16.63 -1.51 -31.88
C VAL A 249 16.46 -1.35 -33.40
N CYS A 250 16.00 -2.40 -34.10
CA CYS A 250 15.71 -2.33 -35.54
C CYS A 250 14.58 -1.33 -35.86
N PHE A 251 13.52 -1.31 -35.05
CA PHE A 251 12.43 -0.32 -35.13
C PHE A 251 12.98 1.10 -34.94
N ALA A 252 13.71 1.37 -33.86
CA ALA A 252 14.25 2.69 -33.57
C ALA A 252 15.17 3.19 -34.70
N LEU A 253 16.09 2.35 -35.19
CA LEU A 253 16.97 2.70 -36.30
C LEU A 253 16.22 2.91 -37.62
N SER A 254 15.11 2.20 -37.86
CA SER A 254 14.26 2.42 -39.05
C SER A 254 13.55 3.78 -39.04
N TRP A 255 13.36 4.36 -37.84
CA TRP A 255 12.73 5.67 -37.61
C TRP A 255 13.75 6.77 -37.24
N LEU A 256 15.05 6.54 -37.40
CA LEU A 256 16.09 7.55 -37.24
C LEU A 256 15.87 8.74 -38.19
N THR A 257 15.83 9.95 -37.64
CA THR A 257 15.72 11.21 -38.39
C THR A 257 16.79 12.20 -37.97
N VAL A 258 17.17 13.08 -38.90
CA VAL A 258 18.04 14.23 -38.64
C VAL A 258 17.19 15.50 -38.78
N PRO A 259 16.88 16.21 -37.68
CA PRO A 259 16.01 17.38 -37.74
C PRO A 259 16.62 18.51 -38.57
N VAL A 260 15.99 18.81 -39.71
CA VAL A 260 16.37 19.92 -40.60
C VAL A 260 16.12 21.24 -39.88
N GLY A 261 17.08 22.17 -39.94
CA GLY A 261 17.02 23.47 -39.25
C GLY A 261 17.41 23.45 -37.76
N ALA A 262 17.58 22.28 -37.14
CA ALA A 262 18.14 22.20 -35.79
C ALA A 262 19.67 22.45 -35.83
N GLY A 263 20.09 23.63 -35.36
CA GLY A 263 21.49 24.04 -35.36
C GLY A 263 22.42 23.04 -34.65
N PHE A 264 23.69 23.00 -35.07
CA PHE A 264 24.68 21.99 -34.67
C PHE A 264 24.69 21.67 -33.16
N PHE A 265 24.72 22.69 -32.30
CA PHE A 265 24.72 22.52 -30.84
C PHE A 265 23.47 21.81 -30.29
N SER A 266 22.30 22.00 -30.90
CA SER A 266 21.07 21.30 -30.50
C SER A 266 21.15 19.81 -30.85
N ASN A 267 21.62 19.47 -32.05
CA ASN A 267 21.86 18.08 -32.45
C ASN A 267 22.97 17.43 -31.61
N LEU A 268 24.08 18.13 -31.33
CA LEU A 268 25.16 17.64 -30.48
C LEU A 268 24.67 17.33 -29.06
N LEU A 269 23.96 18.27 -28.42
CA LEU A 269 23.42 18.07 -27.07
C LEU A 269 22.38 16.94 -27.02
N ARG A 270 21.56 16.80 -28.07
CA ARG A 270 20.59 15.72 -28.26
C ARG A 270 21.26 14.33 -28.30
N TRP A 271 22.33 14.19 -29.07
CA TRP A 271 23.11 12.94 -29.12
C TRP A 271 23.86 12.65 -27.82
N ILE A 272 24.50 13.66 -27.19
CA ILE A 272 25.18 13.51 -25.90
C ILE A 272 24.20 13.05 -24.81
N GLY A 273 23.05 13.71 -24.67
CA GLY A 273 22.01 13.33 -23.72
C GLY A 273 21.48 11.92 -23.97
N GLY A 274 21.32 11.54 -25.24
CA GLY A 274 20.94 10.19 -25.65
C GLY A 274 21.92 9.11 -25.22
N PHE A 275 23.21 9.29 -25.52
CA PHE A 275 24.26 8.38 -25.08
C PHE A 275 24.37 8.28 -23.56
N VAL A 276 24.28 9.41 -22.83
CA VAL A 276 24.29 9.41 -21.36
C VAL A 276 23.15 8.56 -20.80
N LEU A 277 21.93 8.71 -21.33
CA LEU A 277 20.76 7.92 -20.92
C LEU A 277 20.91 6.43 -21.24
N VAL A 278 21.55 6.07 -22.37
CA VAL A 278 21.82 4.66 -22.74
C VAL A 278 22.91 4.04 -21.86
N PHE A 279 24.03 4.71 -21.61
CA PHE A 279 25.07 4.19 -20.71
C PHE A 279 24.59 4.05 -19.26
N PHE A 280 23.83 5.04 -18.78
CA PHE A 280 23.16 4.97 -17.48
C PHE A 280 22.18 3.79 -17.39
N ASN A 281 21.45 3.50 -18.47
CA ASN A 281 20.55 2.36 -18.55
C ASN A 281 21.28 1.01 -18.47
N ILE A 282 22.39 0.86 -19.20
CA ILE A 282 23.23 -0.34 -19.17
C ILE A 282 23.79 -0.56 -17.76
N TRP A 283 24.32 0.48 -17.13
CA TRP A 283 24.80 0.42 -15.75
C TRP A 283 23.69 0.01 -14.76
N VAL A 284 22.49 0.61 -14.87
CA VAL A 284 21.31 0.24 -14.06
C VAL A 284 20.93 -1.24 -14.23
N LYS A 285 20.96 -1.78 -15.46
CA LYS A 285 20.64 -3.20 -15.70
C LYS A 285 21.71 -4.14 -15.14
N LEU A 286 23.00 -3.83 -15.35
CA LEU A 286 24.11 -4.64 -14.86
C LEU A 286 24.19 -4.67 -13.33
N ASP A 287 24.06 -3.51 -12.67
CA ASP A 287 24.11 -3.46 -11.21
C ASP A 287 22.85 -4.05 -10.56
N ALA A 288 21.68 -3.95 -11.21
CA ALA A 288 20.50 -4.68 -10.75
C ALA A 288 20.67 -6.21 -10.87
N HIS A 289 21.23 -6.71 -11.98
CA HIS A 289 21.52 -8.14 -12.16
C HIS A 289 22.55 -8.65 -11.13
N ARG A 290 23.54 -7.84 -10.74
CA ARG A 290 24.49 -8.15 -9.66
C ARG A 290 23.78 -8.47 -8.34
N VAL A 291 22.72 -7.74 -8.01
CA VAL A 291 21.95 -7.88 -6.77
C VAL A 291 20.96 -9.04 -6.84
N VAL A 292 20.12 -9.06 -7.89
CA VAL A 292 18.97 -9.97 -8.01
C VAL A 292 19.36 -11.41 -8.35
N LYS A 293 20.46 -11.59 -9.09
CA LYS A 293 20.91 -12.87 -9.70
C LYS A 293 19.91 -13.43 -10.72
N ASP A 294 20.35 -14.45 -11.46
CA ASP A 294 19.54 -15.18 -12.44
C ASP A 294 18.18 -15.62 -11.88
N PHE A 295 18.18 -16.22 -10.68
CA PHE A 295 17.00 -16.80 -10.06
C PHE A 295 15.77 -15.87 -10.10
N ALA A 296 15.91 -14.66 -9.55
CA ALA A 296 14.82 -13.68 -9.53
C ALA A 296 14.77 -12.80 -10.80
N TRP A 297 15.82 -12.77 -11.64
CA TRP A 297 15.75 -12.17 -12.98
C TRP A 297 14.81 -12.96 -13.91
N TYR A 298 14.68 -14.28 -13.70
CA TYR A 298 13.75 -15.16 -14.42
C TYR A 298 12.54 -15.60 -13.57
N TRP A 299 12.13 -14.82 -12.56
CA TRP A 299 10.94 -15.08 -11.73
C TRP A 299 10.87 -16.50 -11.13
N GLY A 300 12.00 -17.02 -10.65
CA GLY A 300 12.10 -18.38 -10.08
C GLY A 300 11.24 -18.59 -8.82
N ASP A 301 10.92 -17.52 -8.09
CA ASP A 301 10.02 -17.47 -6.92
C ASP A 301 8.60 -17.98 -7.23
N PHE A 302 8.15 -17.85 -8.48
CA PHE A 302 6.90 -18.44 -8.96
C PHE A 302 6.94 -19.99 -8.99
N PHE A 303 8.12 -20.61 -8.95
CA PHE A 303 8.31 -22.07 -9.01
C PHE A 303 8.75 -22.64 -7.65
N PHE A 304 9.82 -22.09 -7.07
CA PHE A 304 10.40 -22.50 -5.78
C PHE A 304 11.05 -21.30 -5.09
N LEU A 305 11.20 -21.33 -3.77
CA LEU A 305 11.89 -20.26 -3.03
C LEU A 305 13.37 -20.60 -2.84
N ILE A 306 14.23 -19.61 -2.59
CA ILE A 306 15.63 -19.81 -2.17
C ILE A 306 15.84 -19.17 -0.81
N GLU A 307 16.54 -19.87 0.09
CA GLU A 307 16.90 -19.37 1.42
C GLU A 307 18.12 -18.43 1.37
N GLN A 308 18.02 -17.36 0.56
CA GLN A 308 19.06 -16.33 0.39
C GLN A 308 18.54 -14.94 0.76
N SER A 309 19.24 -14.27 1.69
CA SER A 309 18.94 -12.89 2.10
C SER A 309 19.46 -11.88 1.08
N LEU A 310 18.60 -11.47 0.14
CA LEU A 310 18.90 -10.41 -0.84
C LEU A 310 19.20 -9.07 -0.15
N THR A 311 20.47 -8.69 -0.11
CA THR A 311 20.91 -7.37 0.36
C THR A 311 20.71 -6.34 -0.75
N PHE A 312 19.60 -5.60 -0.67
CA PHE A 312 19.23 -4.54 -1.62
C PHE A 312 20.16 -3.32 -1.55
N ASP A 313 21.35 -3.42 -2.15
CA ASP A 313 22.31 -2.33 -2.31
C ASP A 313 22.22 -1.68 -3.72
N GLY A 314 23.19 -0.82 -4.06
CA GLY A 314 23.36 -0.32 -5.43
C GLY A 314 22.13 0.41 -5.96
N VAL A 315 21.64 0.01 -7.13
CA VAL A 315 20.44 0.61 -7.75
C VAL A 315 19.17 0.49 -6.89
N PHE A 316 19.08 -0.50 -5.98
CA PHE A 316 17.92 -0.69 -5.10
C PHE A 316 17.91 0.24 -3.86
N GLU A 317 18.95 1.06 -3.68
CA GLU A 317 18.89 2.29 -2.86
C GLU A 317 18.34 3.50 -3.66
N MET A 318 18.36 3.48 -5.00
CA MET A 318 17.89 4.60 -5.83
C MET A 318 16.38 4.51 -6.18
N ALA A 319 15.85 3.31 -6.42
CA ALA A 319 14.45 3.09 -6.80
C ALA A 319 13.91 1.75 -6.28
N PRO A 320 12.58 1.58 -6.11
CA PRO A 320 12.01 0.33 -5.61
C PRO A 320 12.16 -0.83 -6.59
N HIS A 321 11.80 -0.61 -7.86
CA HIS A 321 11.97 -1.57 -8.97
C HIS A 321 12.87 -0.94 -10.04
N PRO A 322 14.20 -0.86 -9.82
CA PRO A 322 15.11 -0.14 -10.71
C PRO A 322 15.14 -0.73 -12.12
N MET A 323 14.95 -2.05 -12.27
CA MET A 323 14.86 -2.73 -13.57
C MET A 323 13.68 -2.24 -14.44
N TYR A 324 12.59 -1.79 -13.82
CA TYR A 324 11.33 -1.45 -14.49
C TYR A 324 11.01 0.04 -14.52
N SER A 325 11.72 0.86 -13.75
CA SER A 325 11.60 2.32 -13.71
C SER A 325 12.78 3.00 -14.40
N VAL A 326 13.88 3.18 -13.67
CA VAL A 326 15.11 3.81 -14.16
C VAL A 326 15.76 2.97 -15.29
N GLY A 327 15.53 1.66 -15.27
CA GLY A 327 15.90 0.66 -16.26
C GLY A 327 15.23 0.80 -17.63
N TYR A 328 14.45 1.86 -17.88
CA TYR A 328 13.98 2.26 -19.21
C TYR A 328 14.56 3.59 -19.73
N ALA A 329 15.47 4.25 -18.98
CA ALA A 329 16.14 5.48 -19.42
C ALA A 329 16.74 5.39 -20.86
N GLY A 330 17.24 4.21 -21.24
CA GLY A 330 17.82 3.97 -22.56
C GLY A 330 16.81 4.06 -23.72
N TYR A 331 15.54 3.73 -23.47
CA TYR A 331 14.47 3.88 -24.47
C TYR A 331 14.22 5.36 -24.79
N TYR A 332 14.22 6.22 -23.76
CA TYR A 332 14.15 7.67 -23.93
C TYR A 332 15.44 8.25 -24.54
N GLY A 333 16.61 7.70 -24.22
CA GLY A 333 17.87 8.05 -24.87
C GLY A 333 17.85 7.77 -26.38
N ILE A 334 17.39 6.58 -26.77
CA ILE A 334 17.21 6.16 -28.17
C ILE A 334 16.13 7.00 -28.87
N SER A 335 15.03 7.33 -28.19
CA SER A 335 14.02 8.28 -28.70
C SER A 335 14.61 9.66 -28.98
N LEU A 336 15.49 10.15 -28.09
CA LEU A 336 16.19 11.42 -28.24
C LEU A 336 17.19 11.38 -29.41
N MET A 337 17.94 10.29 -29.57
CA MET A 337 18.89 10.07 -30.68
C MET A 337 18.21 9.91 -32.05
N THR A 338 17.04 9.28 -32.09
CA THR A 338 16.25 9.11 -33.34
C THR A 338 15.45 10.36 -33.73
N ALA A 339 15.21 11.28 -32.79
CA ALA A 339 14.33 12.46 -32.94
C ALA A 339 12.90 12.12 -33.45
N SER A 340 12.45 10.89 -33.24
CA SER A 340 11.17 10.40 -33.74
C SER A 340 10.13 10.36 -32.64
N TYR A 341 9.03 11.10 -32.82
CA TYR A 341 7.86 11.00 -31.95
C TYR A 341 7.28 9.57 -31.91
N MET A 342 7.36 8.81 -33.01
CA MET A 342 6.92 7.40 -33.01
C MET A 342 7.79 6.53 -32.09
N VAL A 343 9.12 6.74 -32.08
CA VAL A 343 10.01 6.01 -31.16
C VAL A 343 9.75 6.43 -29.70
N LEU A 344 9.46 7.71 -29.46
CA LEU A 344 9.09 8.22 -28.13
C LEU A 344 7.77 7.60 -27.61
N PHE A 345 6.71 7.57 -28.41
CA PHE A 345 5.43 6.99 -27.98
C PHE A 345 5.48 5.48 -27.82
N ILE A 346 6.21 4.76 -28.69
CA ILE A 346 6.41 3.32 -28.54
C ILE A 346 7.32 3.00 -27.35
N SER A 347 8.26 3.88 -27.00
CA SER A 347 9.02 3.80 -25.73
C SER A 347 8.14 4.00 -24.50
N LEU A 348 7.24 5.00 -24.52
CA LEU A 348 6.28 5.24 -23.45
C LEU A 348 5.32 4.05 -23.30
N PHE A 349 4.83 3.48 -24.39
CA PHE A 349 4.02 2.26 -24.40
C PHE A 349 4.76 1.06 -23.82
N ALA A 350 5.99 0.80 -24.27
CA ALA A 350 6.82 -0.31 -23.78
C ALA A 350 7.07 -0.23 -22.26
N HIS A 351 7.32 0.98 -21.76
CA HIS A 351 7.55 1.24 -20.34
C HIS A 351 6.25 1.13 -19.52
N ALA A 352 5.12 1.64 -20.05
CA ALA A 352 3.81 1.48 -19.42
C ALA A 352 3.36 0.00 -19.36
N ALA A 353 3.61 -0.78 -20.41
CA ALA A 353 3.36 -2.22 -20.43
C ALA A 353 4.16 -2.96 -19.34
N GLN A 354 5.38 -2.50 -19.01
CA GLN A 354 6.13 -3.03 -17.88
C GLN A 354 5.45 -2.77 -16.54
N PHE A 355 4.90 -1.57 -16.33
CA PHE A 355 4.19 -1.26 -15.09
C PHE A 355 2.87 -2.02 -14.97
N VAL A 356 2.16 -2.25 -16.08
CA VAL A 356 0.98 -3.13 -16.10
C VAL A 356 1.35 -4.57 -15.72
N PHE A 357 2.44 -5.12 -16.27
CA PHE A 357 2.97 -6.43 -15.84
C PHE A 357 3.32 -6.46 -14.35
N LEU A 358 4.10 -5.46 -13.88
CA LEU A 358 4.52 -5.33 -12.49
C LEU A 358 3.33 -5.34 -11.54
N THR A 359 2.26 -4.61 -11.84
CA THR A 359 1.13 -4.46 -10.89
C THR A 359 0.01 -5.50 -11.06
N LEU A 360 -0.09 -6.19 -12.19
CA LEU A 360 -1.11 -7.24 -12.40
C LEU A 360 -0.60 -8.67 -12.21
N VAL A 361 0.73 -8.86 -12.15
CA VAL A 361 1.39 -10.18 -12.05
C VAL A 361 2.41 -10.23 -10.93
N GLU A 362 3.43 -9.36 -10.95
CA GLU A 362 4.60 -9.50 -10.06
C GLU A 362 4.32 -9.02 -8.62
N ASN A 363 3.84 -7.79 -8.41
CA ASN A 363 3.48 -7.28 -7.07
C ASN A 363 2.46 -8.20 -6.35
N PRO A 364 1.36 -8.66 -6.97
CA PRO A 364 0.44 -9.61 -6.33
C PRO A 364 1.09 -10.97 -5.98
N HIS A 365 2.17 -11.37 -6.67
CA HIS A 365 2.96 -12.53 -6.28
C HIS A 365 3.90 -12.21 -5.11
N ILE A 366 4.63 -11.09 -5.17
CA ILE A 366 5.52 -10.63 -4.11
C ILE A 366 4.76 -10.48 -2.78
N ASP A 367 3.58 -9.85 -2.79
CA ASP A 367 2.80 -9.66 -1.58
C ASP A 367 2.26 -10.99 -1.02
N LYS A 368 1.81 -11.89 -1.89
CA LYS A 368 1.38 -13.26 -1.52
C LYS A 368 2.52 -14.10 -0.93
N THR A 369 3.74 -13.93 -1.42
CA THR A 369 4.90 -14.79 -1.10
C THR A 369 5.75 -14.24 0.07
N TYR A 370 5.98 -12.92 0.11
CA TYR A 370 6.92 -12.26 1.03
C TYR A 370 6.27 -11.33 2.05
N ASN A 371 5.05 -10.82 1.77
CA ASN A 371 4.27 -10.01 2.71
C ASN A 371 2.96 -10.71 3.15
N PRO A 372 2.97 -12.01 3.54
CA PRO A 372 1.74 -12.67 3.99
C PRO A 372 1.13 -11.91 5.16
N PRO A 373 -0.21 -11.76 5.22
CA PRO A 373 -0.85 -10.95 6.25
C PRO A 373 -0.46 -11.44 7.64
N LEU A 374 0.18 -10.55 8.41
CA LEU A 374 0.74 -10.89 9.72
C LEU A 374 -0.37 -11.36 10.65
N VAL A 375 -0.43 -12.66 10.94
CA VAL A 375 -1.26 -13.23 11.99
C VAL A 375 -0.77 -12.66 13.32
N HIS A 376 -1.46 -11.62 13.80
CA HIS A 376 -1.11 -10.92 15.02
C HIS A 376 -1.46 -11.80 16.22
N LYS A 377 -0.49 -12.56 16.72
CA LYS A 377 -0.64 -13.29 17.99
C LYS A 377 -1.20 -12.35 19.05
N LYS A 378 -2.34 -12.73 19.65
CA LYS A 378 -3.04 -11.96 20.69
C LYS A 378 -2.04 -11.38 21.68
N ARG A 379 -2.01 -10.05 21.76
CA ARG A 379 -1.18 -9.35 22.73
C ARG A 379 -1.92 -9.36 24.06
N THR A 380 -1.78 -10.46 24.80
CA THR A 380 -2.41 -10.67 26.12
C THR A 380 -2.33 -9.39 26.93
N ALA A 381 -3.49 -8.90 27.38
CA ALA A 381 -3.55 -7.70 28.20
C ALA A 381 -2.86 -7.98 29.54
N VAL A 382 -1.59 -7.58 29.65
CA VAL A 382 -0.90 -7.49 30.94
C VAL A 382 -1.58 -6.35 31.69
N LEU A 383 -2.60 -6.71 32.47
CA LEU A 383 -3.22 -5.84 33.45
C LEU A 383 -2.10 -5.29 34.35
N SER A 384 -1.83 -3.99 34.26
CA SER A 384 -0.85 -3.37 35.14
C SER A 384 -1.38 -3.48 36.58
N GLU A 385 -0.62 -4.13 37.47
CA GLU A 385 -0.98 -4.33 38.88
C GLU A 385 -1.24 -3.00 39.61
N GLN A 386 -0.78 -1.89 39.04
CA GLN A 386 -1.08 -0.52 39.46
C GLN A 386 -2.60 -0.22 39.49
N ALA A 387 -3.39 -0.82 38.60
CA ALA A 387 -4.85 -0.63 38.57
C ALA A 387 -5.55 -1.27 39.77
N LEU A 388 -5.07 -2.44 40.24
CA LEU A 388 -5.66 -3.17 41.37
C LEU A 388 -5.35 -2.49 42.72
N ASN A 389 -4.24 -1.77 42.81
CA ASN A 389 -3.86 -1.02 44.01
C ASN A 389 -4.65 0.28 44.21
N ALA A 390 -5.27 0.83 43.15
CA ALA A 390 -6.13 2.02 43.26
C ALA A 390 -7.45 1.75 44.01
N SER A 391 -7.95 0.51 43.97
CA SER A 391 -9.23 0.09 44.56
C SER A 391 -9.31 0.18 46.09
N ASN A 392 -8.18 0.33 46.79
CA ASN A 392 -8.10 0.29 48.26
C ASN A 392 -8.04 1.68 48.92
N ALA A 393 -8.18 2.77 48.16
CA ALA A 393 -8.33 4.12 48.71
C ALA A 393 -9.81 4.43 49.01
N SER A 394 -10.15 4.63 50.29
CA SER A 394 -11.53 4.64 50.76
C SER A 394 -12.25 6.00 50.62
N SER A 395 -13.41 5.97 49.95
CA SER A 395 -14.61 6.76 50.25
C SER A 395 -14.48 8.26 50.57
N THR A 396 -14.67 9.10 49.56
CA THR A 396 -15.40 10.38 49.71
C THR A 396 -16.20 10.67 48.44
N THR A 397 -17.30 11.39 48.57
CA THR A 397 -18.15 11.83 47.45
C THR A 397 -17.65 13.14 46.81
N THR A 398 -18.16 13.42 45.59
CA THR A 398 -17.92 14.57 44.68
C THR A 398 -16.80 14.41 43.63
N ASP A 399 -16.94 15.18 42.55
CA ASP A 399 -16.07 15.38 41.38
C ASP A 399 -15.81 14.17 40.46
N VAL A 400 -16.72 13.99 39.48
CA VAL A 400 -16.60 13.02 38.38
C VAL A 400 -15.93 13.61 37.12
N ASP A 401 -15.87 14.95 36.98
CA ASP A 401 -15.50 15.63 35.73
C ASP A 401 -14.00 15.84 35.47
N HIS A 402 -13.10 15.34 36.33
CA HIS A 402 -11.65 15.58 36.21
C HIS A 402 -10.76 14.33 36.11
N THR A 403 -11.28 13.13 36.39
CA THR A 403 -10.51 11.88 36.37
C THR A 403 -10.34 11.26 34.97
N ALA A 404 -11.02 11.78 33.94
CA ALA A 404 -10.91 11.32 32.56
C ALA A 404 -9.53 11.62 31.89
N THR A 405 -8.65 12.37 32.56
CA THR A 405 -7.47 13.01 31.95
C THR A 405 -6.15 12.24 32.14
N LEU A 406 -6.15 11.08 32.80
CA LEU A 406 -4.92 10.40 33.25
C LEU A 406 -4.83 8.90 32.88
N VAL A 407 -5.33 8.51 31.70
CA VAL A 407 -4.95 7.25 31.06
C VAL A 407 -3.80 7.52 30.08
N PRO A 408 -2.61 6.88 30.23
CA PRO A 408 -1.50 7.05 29.30
C PRO A 408 -1.87 6.55 27.89
N CYS A 409 -2.19 7.48 26.99
CA CYS A 409 -2.65 7.17 25.65
C CYS A 409 -1.53 6.55 24.81
N GLY A 410 -1.82 5.43 24.14
CA GLY A 410 -0.92 4.92 23.10
C GLY A 410 -0.92 5.85 21.88
N SER A 411 0.13 5.78 21.05
CA SER A 411 0.26 6.63 19.86
C SER A 411 -0.88 6.50 18.83
N LYS A 412 -1.71 5.45 18.90
CA LYS A 412 -2.96 5.32 18.13
C LYS A 412 -4.16 6.05 18.75
N ASP A 413 -4.23 6.16 20.08
CA ASP A 413 -5.36 6.77 20.81
C ASP A 413 -5.30 8.31 20.75
N MET A 414 -4.08 8.83 20.60
CA MET A 414 -3.84 10.20 20.18
C MET A 414 -4.41 10.48 18.77
N TYR A 415 -4.41 9.50 17.85
CA TYR A 415 -4.82 9.73 16.46
C TYR A 415 -6.32 10.04 16.35
N SER A 416 -7.17 9.26 17.03
CA SER A 416 -8.62 9.48 17.09
C SER A 416 -9.01 10.75 17.87
N THR A 417 -8.13 11.23 18.75
CA THR A 417 -8.30 12.48 19.50
C THR A 417 -7.97 13.72 18.66
N TYR A 418 -6.84 13.70 17.94
CA TYR A 418 -6.30 14.87 17.23
C TYR A 418 -6.70 14.96 15.74
N PHE A 419 -7.06 13.84 15.10
CA PHE A 419 -7.35 13.76 13.67
C PHE A 419 -8.77 13.25 13.41
N ARG A 420 -9.39 13.79 12.36
CA ARG A 420 -10.74 13.42 11.90
C ARG A 420 -10.70 13.20 10.38
N ARG A 421 -11.86 13.21 9.71
CA ARG A 421 -11.94 13.25 8.24
C ARG A 421 -11.56 14.65 7.69
N ASP A 422 -10.38 15.15 8.10
CA ASP A 422 -9.87 16.49 7.84
C ASP A 422 -9.67 16.73 6.33
N LEU A 423 -9.90 17.97 5.87
CA LEU A 423 -9.79 18.36 4.46
C LEU A 423 -8.32 18.39 4.01
N ILE A 424 -7.99 17.58 3.00
CA ILE A 424 -6.65 17.49 2.41
C ILE A 424 -6.74 17.97 0.96
N VAL A 425 -6.44 19.26 0.76
CA VAL A 425 -6.69 20.03 -0.46
C VAL A 425 -8.18 20.03 -0.82
N PHE A 426 -8.65 18.97 -1.50
CA PHE A 426 -10.07 18.71 -1.81
C PHE A 426 -10.54 17.30 -1.38
N LYS A 427 -9.64 16.40 -0.97
CA LYS A 427 -10.01 15.08 -0.42
C LYS A 427 -10.67 15.27 0.95
N ASN A 428 -11.67 14.43 1.25
CA ASN A 428 -12.48 14.45 2.47
C ASN A 428 -13.49 15.61 2.63
N PHE A 429 -13.66 16.48 1.62
CA PHE A 429 -14.53 17.66 1.66
C PHE A 429 -15.92 17.39 2.27
N ASP A 430 -16.33 18.28 3.16
CA ASP A 430 -17.52 18.15 3.98
C ASP A 430 -18.37 19.43 3.91
N ILE A 431 -19.54 19.35 3.27
CA ILE A 431 -20.43 20.50 3.05
C ILE A 431 -20.91 21.12 4.37
N PHE A 432 -20.94 20.37 5.47
CA PHE A 432 -21.36 20.88 6.78
C PHE A 432 -20.20 21.48 7.58
N ARG A 433 -18.95 21.38 7.10
CA ARG A 433 -17.78 21.93 7.79
C ARG A 433 -17.49 23.34 7.32
N SER A 434 -17.61 24.29 8.24
CA SER A 434 -17.38 25.72 7.98
C SER A 434 -16.04 26.01 7.31
N THR A 435 -14.95 25.34 7.73
CA THR A 435 -13.61 25.48 7.12
C THR A 435 -13.60 25.13 5.64
N ASP A 436 -14.33 24.09 5.25
CA ASP A 436 -14.31 23.53 3.90
C ASP A 436 -15.16 24.41 2.99
N ILE A 437 -16.32 24.88 3.48
CA ILE A 437 -17.10 25.96 2.85
C ILE A 437 -16.23 27.20 2.63
N PHE A 438 -15.47 27.66 3.63
CA PHE A 438 -14.60 28.84 3.51
C PHE A 438 -13.49 28.65 2.47
N VAL A 439 -12.88 27.46 2.37
CA VAL A 439 -11.90 27.15 1.31
C VAL A 439 -12.56 27.26 -0.07
N ALA A 440 -13.75 26.65 -0.25
CA ALA A 440 -14.49 26.74 -1.52
C ALA A 440 -14.88 28.19 -1.86
N LEU A 441 -15.41 28.95 -0.90
CA LEU A 441 -15.80 30.36 -1.09
C LEU A 441 -14.60 31.25 -1.47
N ILE A 442 -13.45 31.06 -0.83
CA ILE A 442 -12.24 31.82 -1.14
C ILE A 442 -11.72 31.46 -2.54
N ILE A 443 -11.77 30.20 -2.97
CA ILE A 443 -11.42 29.78 -4.34
C ILE A 443 -12.40 30.37 -5.37
N ILE A 444 -13.70 30.38 -5.08
CA ILE A 444 -14.73 30.97 -5.96
C ILE A 444 -14.52 32.49 -6.07
N TYR A 445 -14.35 33.20 -4.95
CA TYR A 445 -14.04 34.64 -4.96
C TYR A 445 -12.74 34.93 -5.73
N ALA A 446 -11.70 34.13 -5.48
CA ALA A 446 -10.40 34.26 -6.13
C ALA A 446 -10.42 34.03 -7.65
N THR A 447 -11.34 33.21 -8.16
CA THR A 447 -11.48 32.92 -9.60
C THR A 447 -12.46 33.87 -10.29
N VAL A 448 -13.58 34.18 -9.64
CA VAL A 448 -14.66 35.01 -10.21
C VAL A 448 -14.31 36.50 -10.23
N VAL A 449 -13.72 37.05 -9.16
CA VAL A 449 -13.45 38.50 -9.09
C VAL A 449 -12.51 39.00 -10.21
N PRO A 450 -11.37 38.35 -10.53
CA PRO A 450 -10.54 38.77 -11.67
C PRO A 450 -11.24 38.69 -13.04
N LEU A 451 -12.30 37.89 -13.17
CA LEU A 451 -13.09 37.75 -14.40
C LEU A 451 -14.24 38.77 -14.49
N LEU A 452 -14.84 39.16 -13.36
CA LEU A 452 -15.89 40.19 -13.31
C LEU A 452 -15.35 41.60 -13.60
N ILE A 453 -14.05 41.86 -13.34
CA ILE A 453 -13.37 43.14 -13.67
C ILE A 453 -13.04 43.21 -15.18
N SER A 454 -14.03 42.88 -16.01
CA SER A 454 -13.96 42.80 -17.48
C SER A 454 -13.81 44.16 -18.17
N ASN A 455 -14.19 45.25 -17.50
CA ASN A 455 -13.99 46.62 -17.97
C ASN A 455 -12.52 47.10 -17.91
N MET A 456 -11.59 46.29 -17.41
CA MET A 456 -10.16 46.61 -17.39
C MET A 456 -9.40 45.74 -18.40
N GLY A 457 -8.43 46.33 -19.10
CA GLY A 457 -7.78 45.70 -20.25
C GLY A 457 -7.10 44.35 -19.91
N PRO A 458 -6.98 43.40 -20.87
CA PRO A 458 -6.54 42.03 -20.61
C PRO A 458 -5.21 41.91 -19.84
N SER A 459 -4.27 42.83 -20.08
CA SER A 459 -2.98 42.89 -19.37
C SER A 459 -3.14 43.12 -17.85
N PHE A 460 -4.14 43.92 -17.43
CA PHE A 460 -4.43 44.16 -16.02
C PHE A 460 -5.01 42.92 -15.34
N ILE A 461 -5.94 42.23 -16.00
CA ILE A 461 -6.51 40.96 -15.51
C ILE A 461 -5.40 39.91 -15.33
N THR A 462 -4.52 39.76 -16.32
CA THR A 462 -3.35 38.86 -16.21
C THR A 462 -2.39 39.29 -15.10
N PHE A 463 -2.14 40.59 -14.92
CA PHE A 463 -1.31 41.10 -13.82
C PHE A 463 -1.91 40.79 -12.44
N MET A 464 -3.23 41.02 -12.25
CA MET A 464 -3.93 40.70 -11.00
C MET A 464 -3.83 39.22 -10.65
N ILE A 465 -4.08 38.32 -11.61
CA ILE A 465 -4.01 36.86 -11.38
C ILE A 465 -2.57 36.40 -11.03
N VAL A 466 -1.54 36.99 -11.66
CA VAL A 466 -0.13 36.67 -11.35
C VAL A 466 0.27 37.21 -9.97
N ILE A 467 -0.14 38.44 -9.61
CA ILE A 467 0.08 39.02 -8.27
C ILE A 467 -0.63 38.19 -7.19
N GLN A 468 -1.86 37.75 -7.44
CA GLN A 468 -2.64 36.91 -6.55
C GLN A 468 -1.94 35.57 -6.27
N ALA A 469 -1.43 34.89 -7.30
CA ALA A 469 -0.66 33.66 -7.14
C ALA A 469 0.68 33.88 -6.41
N LEU A 470 1.35 35.01 -6.66
CA LEU A 470 2.55 35.41 -5.92
C LEU A 470 2.26 35.63 -4.42
N LEU A 471 1.19 36.35 -4.09
CA LEU A 471 0.78 36.64 -2.72
C LEU A 471 0.43 35.37 -1.94
N TRP A 472 -0.30 34.42 -2.54
CA TRP A 472 -0.58 33.14 -1.90
C TRP A 472 0.68 32.29 -1.69
N ARG A 473 1.63 32.28 -2.65
CA ARG A 473 2.94 31.63 -2.43
C ARG A 473 3.73 32.30 -1.30
N ILE A 474 3.71 33.64 -1.20
CA ILE A 474 4.37 34.37 -0.12
C ILE A 474 3.75 34.05 1.24
N PHE A 475 2.42 34.05 1.34
CA PHE A 475 1.68 33.72 2.55
C PHE A 475 2.00 32.29 3.02
N HIS A 476 1.94 31.33 2.09
CA HIS A 476 2.25 29.93 2.38
C HIS A 476 3.69 29.72 2.84
N SER A 477 4.70 30.14 2.06
CA SER A 477 6.09 29.78 2.36
C SER A 477 6.75 30.67 3.42
N TYR A 478 6.37 31.94 3.56
CA TYR A 478 7.04 32.86 4.50
C TYR A 478 6.20 33.20 5.73
N VAL A 479 4.88 33.45 5.60
CA VAL A 479 4.06 33.81 6.77
C VAL A 479 3.78 32.59 7.63
N LEU A 480 3.29 31.49 7.05
CA LEU A 480 3.10 30.24 7.80
C LEU A 480 4.44 29.63 8.23
N GLY A 481 5.50 29.77 7.44
CA GLY A 481 6.87 29.40 7.83
C GLY A 481 7.41 30.18 9.04
N ALA A 482 7.10 31.48 9.14
CA ALA A 482 7.44 32.27 10.32
C ALA A 482 6.64 31.82 11.56
N VAL A 483 5.35 31.51 11.41
CA VAL A 483 4.51 30.95 12.49
C VAL A 483 5.08 29.62 12.99
N LEU A 484 5.41 28.68 12.09
CA LEU A 484 6.06 27.40 12.45
C LEU A 484 7.41 27.63 13.14
N ARG A 485 8.22 28.58 12.69
CA ARG A 485 9.50 28.91 13.35
C ARG A 485 9.30 29.47 14.75
N MET A 486 8.30 30.34 14.97
CA MET A 486 7.95 30.87 16.30
C MET A 486 7.33 29.79 17.21
N GLN A 487 6.60 28.85 16.64
CA GLN A 487 6.08 27.66 17.33
C GLN A 487 7.22 26.71 17.74
N SER A 488 8.14 26.39 16.84
CA SER A 488 9.32 25.55 17.07
C SER A 488 10.23 26.10 18.19
N VAL A 489 10.44 27.41 18.24
CA VAL A 489 11.32 28.04 19.24
C VAL A 489 10.59 28.28 20.57
N ASN A 490 9.43 28.94 20.54
CA ASN A 490 8.76 29.49 21.74
C ASN A 490 7.39 28.86 22.06
N LYS A 491 6.88 27.93 21.24
CA LYS A 491 5.47 27.44 21.26
C LYS A 491 4.44 28.58 21.20
N PHE A 492 4.75 29.63 20.42
CA PHE A 492 3.96 30.87 20.35
C PHE A 492 2.48 30.64 20.02
N TYR A 493 2.20 29.79 19.03
CA TYR A 493 0.84 29.59 18.53
C TYR A 493 0.00 28.83 19.57
N THR A 494 0.51 27.72 20.11
CA THR A 494 -0.16 26.98 21.19
C THR A 494 -0.36 27.84 22.44
N LYS A 495 0.64 28.63 22.85
CA LYS A 495 0.51 29.55 23.99
C LYS A 495 -0.54 30.64 23.77
N HIS A 496 -0.77 31.08 22.53
CA HIS A 496 -1.84 32.03 22.23
C HIS A 496 -3.22 31.44 22.51
N PHE A 497 -3.48 30.19 22.11
CA PHE A 497 -4.76 29.52 22.39
C PHE A 497 -4.95 29.26 23.89
N ILE A 498 -3.94 28.70 24.57
CA ILE A 498 -3.99 28.44 26.02
C ILE A 498 -4.25 29.72 26.82
N LYS A 499 -3.65 30.86 26.42
CA LYS A 499 -3.90 32.17 27.07
C LYS A 499 -5.38 32.59 27.03
N HIS A 500 -6.14 32.16 26.03
CA HIS A 500 -7.55 32.52 25.85
C HIS A 500 -8.50 31.33 26.14
N GLY A 501 -8.05 30.32 26.89
CA GLY A 501 -8.86 29.18 27.33
C GLY A 501 -9.01 28.05 26.30
N GLY A 502 -8.35 28.13 25.15
CA GLY A 502 -8.32 27.07 24.14
C GLY A 502 -7.28 25.98 24.43
N THR A 503 -7.53 24.76 23.95
CA THR A 503 -6.64 23.61 24.14
C THR A 503 -5.50 23.56 23.10
N VAL A 504 -4.57 22.62 23.28
CA VAL A 504 -3.56 22.28 22.26
C VAL A 504 -4.22 21.76 20.98
N GLN A 505 -5.34 21.04 21.09
CA GLN A 505 -6.10 20.53 19.95
C GLN A 505 -6.82 21.66 19.20
N ASP A 506 -7.37 22.66 19.87
CA ASP A 506 -7.99 23.82 19.19
C ASP A 506 -6.96 24.62 18.39
N ALA A 507 -5.76 24.78 18.96
CA ALA A 507 -4.63 25.37 18.26
C ALA A 507 -4.24 24.55 17.02
N PHE A 508 -4.12 23.23 17.14
CA PHE A 508 -3.72 22.37 16.03
C PHE A 508 -4.81 22.24 14.94
N GLN A 509 -6.09 22.15 15.31
CA GLN A 509 -7.21 22.15 14.36
C GLN A 509 -7.31 23.50 13.59
N SER A 510 -7.05 24.62 14.27
CA SER A 510 -6.94 25.94 13.63
C SER A 510 -5.76 26.01 12.67
N TRP A 511 -4.61 25.43 13.05
CA TRP A 511 -3.44 25.31 12.20
C TRP A 511 -3.70 24.48 10.93
N LYS A 512 -4.29 23.28 11.06
CA LYS A 512 -4.69 22.43 9.92
C LYS A 512 -5.56 23.21 8.92
N SER A 513 -6.51 23.99 9.44
CA SER A 513 -7.45 24.79 8.65
C SER A 513 -6.75 25.88 7.82
N ILE A 514 -5.89 26.70 8.44
CA ILE A 514 -5.18 27.79 7.75
C ILE A 514 -4.07 27.28 6.83
N PHE A 515 -3.41 26.17 7.18
CA PHE A 515 -2.44 25.50 6.33
C PHE A 515 -3.11 24.93 5.07
N ASN A 516 -4.22 24.20 5.22
CA ASN A 516 -4.91 23.62 4.06
C ASN A 516 -5.48 24.68 3.10
N LEU A 517 -6.11 25.74 3.64
CA LEU A 517 -6.55 26.89 2.84
C LEU A 517 -5.40 27.47 2.03
N SER A 518 -4.29 27.77 2.70
CA SER A 518 -3.09 28.36 2.09
C SER A 518 -2.51 27.46 1.01
N ASN A 519 -2.34 26.16 1.30
CA ASN A 519 -1.82 25.16 0.37
C ASN A 519 -2.69 25.06 -0.91
N SER A 520 -4.00 24.87 -0.71
CA SER A 520 -5.01 24.79 -1.78
C SER A 520 -5.01 26.03 -2.66
N MET A 521 -4.91 27.22 -2.05
CA MET A 521 -4.83 28.48 -2.78
C MET A 521 -3.55 28.63 -3.60
N THR A 522 -2.41 28.07 -3.17
CA THR A 522 -1.20 28.11 -4.02
C THR A 522 -1.35 27.28 -5.30
N TYR A 523 -2.06 26.15 -5.25
CA TYR A 523 -2.38 25.37 -6.44
C TYR A 523 -3.47 26.04 -7.29
N ALA A 524 -4.57 26.48 -6.68
CA ALA A 524 -5.69 27.09 -7.39
C ALA A 524 -5.30 28.39 -8.11
N ALA A 525 -4.56 29.29 -7.44
CA ALA A 525 -4.13 30.55 -8.05
C ALA A 525 -3.05 30.33 -9.14
N PHE A 526 -2.13 29.38 -8.96
CA PHE A 526 -1.16 29.03 -10.00
C PHE A 526 -1.87 28.41 -11.22
N PHE A 527 -2.82 27.49 -11.01
CA PHE A 527 -3.59 26.88 -12.09
C PHE A 527 -4.42 27.93 -12.84
N LEU A 528 -5.06 28.89 -12.14
CA LEU A 528 -5.76 30.01 -12.77
C LEU A 528 -4.81 30.88 -13.63
N ALA A 529 -3.60 31.17 -13.13
CA ALA A 529 -2.58 31.89 -13.90
C ALA A 529 -2.15 31.11 -15.15
N ALA A 530 -1.85 29.82 -15.00
CA ALA A 530 -1.49 28.93 -16.11
C ALA A 530 -2.61 28.86 -17.15
N PHE A 531 -3.86 28.61 -16.73
CA PHE A 531 -5.02 28.56 -17.61
C PHE A 531 -5.26 29.89 -18.35
N LYS A 532 -5.14 31.04 -17.66
CA LYS A 532 -5.27 32.37 -18.27
C LYS A 532 -4.18 32.68 -19.31
N MET A 533 -3.00 32.07 -19.18
CA MET A 533 -1.85 32.25 -20.09
C MET A 533 -1.65 31.11 -21.09
N TYR A 534 -2.45 30.05 -21.01
CA TYR A 534 -2.43 28.94 -21.96
C TYR A 534 -3.03 29.37 -23.31
N SER A 535 -2.49 28.81 -24.40
CA SER A 535 -3.01 28.96 -25.75
C SER A 535 -3.13 27.58 -26.39
N ILE A 536 -4.34 27.24 -26.84
CA ILE A 536 -4.63 25.96 -27.49
C ILE A 536 -3.87 25.94 -28.84
N PRO A 537 -3.01 24.95 -29.11
CA PRO A 537 -2.32 24.85 -30.38
C PRO A 537 -3.29 24.50 -31.52
N ALA A 538 -3.17 25.21 -32.65
CA ALA A 538 -3.88 24.86 -33.89
C ALA A 538 -3.32 23.61 -34.57
N ASP A 539 -2.00 23.38 -34.46
CA ASP A 539 -1.32 22.14 -34.82
C ASP A 539 -0.54 21.63 -33.61
N TRP A 540 -0.74 20.35 -33.28
CA TRP A 540 -0.05 19.65 -32.19
C TRP A 540 1.28 19.06 -32.64
N THR A 541 1.43 18.74 -33.92
CA THR A 541 2.62 18.10 -34.49
C THR A 541 3.76 19.07 -34.74
N TYR A 542 3.48 20.38 -34.79
CA TYR A 542 4.46 21.43 -35.03
C TYR A 542 5.56 21.51 -33.94
N GLY A 543 6.81 21.32 -34.36
CA GLY A 543 7.99 21.55 -33.52
C GLY A 543 7.99 20.75 -32.22
N THR A 544 8.05 21.46 -31.09
CA THR A 544 8.05 20.88 -29.72
C THR A 544 6.68 20.92 -29.04
N VAL A 545 5.60 21.28 -29.74
CA VAL A 545 4.25 21.41 -29.15
C VAL A 545 3.79 20.08 -28.54
N LEU A 546 3.91 18.96 -29.25
CA LEU A 546 3.54 17.66 -28.69
C LEU A 546 4.42 17.29 -27.48
N LEU A 547 5.75 17.47 -27.61
CA LEU A 547 6.71 17.14 -26.56
C LEU A 547 6.45 17.92 -25.25
N ARG A 548 6.19 19.23 -25.33
CA ARG A 548 5.99 20.08 -24.13
C ARG A 548 4.72 19.70 -23.35
N HIS A 549 3.66 19.26 -24.06
CA HIS A 549 2.44 18.77 -23.42
C HIS A 549 2.65 17.39 -22.80
N VAL A 550 3.26 16.44 -23.53
CA VAL A 550 3.53 15.08 -23.01
C VAL A 550 4.40 15.15 -21.75
N LEU A 551 5.52 15.88 -21.79
CA LEU A 551 6.37 16.09 -20.61
C LEU A 551 5.65 16.89 -19.52
N GLY A 552 4.84 17.88 -19.88
CA GLY A 552 4.11 18.71 -18.92
C GLY A 552 3.05 17.93 -18.13
N PHE A 553 2.22 17.15 -18.80
CA PHE A 553 1.26 16.25 -18.14
C PHE A 553 1.95 15.17 -17.31
N ALA A 554 3.06 14.61 -17.80
CA ALA A 554 3.84 13.64 -17.04
C ALA A 554 4.42 14.24 -15.75
N LEU A 555 4.97 15.47 -15.78
CA LEU A 555 5.46 16.16 -14.58
C LEU A 555 4.33 16.50 -13.58
N ILE A 556 3.11 16.77 -14.06
CA ILE A 556 1.93 16.92 -13.20
C ILE A 556 1.55 15.58 -12.55
N ALA A 557 1.60 14.46 -13.30
CA ALA A 557 1.35 13.13 -12.76
C ALA A 557 2.40 12.69 -11.72
N LEU A 558 3.70 12.96 -11.97
CA LEU A 558 4.81 12.77 -11.03
C LEU A 558 4.56 13.52 -9.72
N HIS A 559 4.12 14.77 -9.79
CA HIS A 559 3.83 15.57 -8.61
C HIS A 559 2.67 15.00 -7.79
N ILE A 560 1.55 14.65 -8.44
CA ILE A 560 0.40 14.04 -7.77
C ILE A 560 0.81 12.73 -7.09
N TRP A 561 1.56 11.87 -7.79
CA TRP A 561 2.11 10.64 -7.20
C TRP A 561 3.02 10.92 -6.00
N ALA A 562 3.97 11.84 -6.13
CA ALA A 562 4.91 12.16 -5.06
C ALA A 562 4.20 12.72 -3.81
N SER A 563 3.20 13.59 -3.98
CA SER A 563 2.39 14.10 -2.86
C SER A 563 1.53 13.01 -2.21
N VAL A 564 0.96 12.08 -3.01
CA VAL A 564 0.21 10.93 -2.46
C VAL A 564 1.15 10.01 -1.68
N SER A 565 2.30 9.62 -2.22
CA SER A 565 3.24 8.73 -1.50
C SER A 565 4.04 9.40 -0.38
N VAL A 566 4.06 10.74 -0.30
CA VAL A 566 4.43 11.47 0.92
C VAL A 566 3.32 11.33 1.97
N PHE A 567 2.07 11.59 1.59
CA PHE A 567 0.92 11.46 2.49
C PHE A 567 0.74 10.03 3.03
N GLU A 568 0.95 9.00 2.21
CA GLU A 568 0.90 7.58 2.61
C GLU A 568 1.91 7.20 3.70
N VAL A 569 3.06 7.87 3.76
CA VAL A 569 4.12 7.60 4.77
C VAL A 569 4.01 8.52 5.99
N LEU A 570 3.61 9.78 5.80
CA LEU A 570 3.46 10.76 6.87
C LEU A 570 2.12 10.67 7.63
N GLY A 571 1.07 10.18 6.96
CA GLY A 571 -0.32 10.33 7.38
C GLY A 571 -0.74 11.78 7.58
N ASP A 572 -1.91 11.99 8.16
CA ASP A 572 -2.42 13.32 8.51
C ASP A 572 -1.48 14.05 9.48
N PHE A 573 -0.85 13.31 10.41
CA PHE A 573 0.07 13.86 11.40
C PHE A 573 1.27 14.60 10.77
N GLY A 574 2.02 13.94 9.89
CA GLY A 574 3.18 14.56 9.27
C GLY A 574 2.80 15.57 8.19
N TRP A 575 1.72 15.32 7.43
CA TRP A 575 1.23 16.23 6.38
C TRP A 575 0.86 17.63 6.91
N PHE A 576 0.41 17.72 8.17
CA PHE A 576 0.05 18.97 8.82
C PHE A 576 1.14 19.55 9.74
N TYR A 577 2.38 19.03 9.71
CA TYR A 577 3.48 19.46 10.59
C TYR A 577 3.14 19.31 12.09
N GLY A 578 2.53 18.18 12.47
CA GLY A 578 2.06 17.90 13.83
C GLY A 578 3.16 17.87 14.90
N ASP A 579 4.40 17.60 14.52
CA ASP A 579 5.60 17.58 15.39
C ASP A 579 5.95 18.95 15.97
N PHE A 580 5.61 20.04 15.27
CA PHE A 580 5.71 21.39 15.81
C PHE A 580 4.75 21.62 17.00
N PHE A 581 3.69 20.83 17.12
CA PHE A 581 2.63 21.01 18.11
C PHE A 581 2.64 19.95 19.22
N ILE A 582 2.71 18.66 18.88
CA ILE A 582 2.45 17.53 19.78
C ILE A 582 3.73 16.68 19.94
N GLU A 583 4.32 16.65 21.14
CA GLU A 583 5.65 16.05 21.35
C GLU A 583 5.63 14.56 21.70
N GLU A 584 4.59 14.07 22.39
CA GLU A 584 4.41 12.64 22.74
C GLU A 584 4.14 11.73 21.52
N SER A 585 3.80 12.36 20.39
CA SER A 585 3.48 11.73 19.11
C SER A 585 4.66 11.06 18.40
N SER A 586 5.90 11.38 18.80
CA SER A 586 7.10 11.32 17.96
C SER A 586 7.68 9.90 17.79
N SER A 587 6.85 9.00 17.26
CA SER A 587 7.27 7.79 16.57
C SER A 587 8.40 8.12 15.58
N GLY A 588 9.40 7.23 15.51
CA GLY A 588 10.67 7.53 14.85
C GLY A 588 10.54 7.69 13.34
N LEU A 589 11.43 8.49 12.75
CA LEU A 589 11.49 8.77 11.30
C LEU A 589 11.39 7.50 10.45
N PHE A 590 10.26 7.35 9.74
CA PHE A 590 9.98 6.20 8.89
C PHE A 590 10.63 6.38 7.51
N TYR A 591 11.74 5.67 7.26
CA TYR A 591 12.39 5.59 5.94
C TYR A 591 11.73 4.54 5.04
N THR A 592 10.40 4.52 5.01
CA THR A 592 9.55 3.64 4.18
C THR A 592 8.99 4.41 2.97
N GLY A 593 8.35 3.71 2.03
CA GLY A 593 7.79 4.32 0.82
C GLY A 593 8.81 5.19 0.08
N ILE A 594 8.41 6.42 -0.27
CA ILE A 594 9.27 7.38 -0.98
C ILE A 594 10.51 7.82 -0.16
N TYR A 595 10.40 7.85 1.17
CA TYR A 595 11.48 8.26 2.09
C TYR A 595 12.60 7.22 2.23
N ARG A 596 12.42 5.99 1.73
CA ARG A 596 13.52 5.01 1.55
C ARG A 596 14.58 5.54 0.57
N PHE A 597 14.14 6.24 -0.48
CA PHE A 597 14.96 6.61 -1.63
C PHE A 597 15.42 8.08 -1.56
N VAL A 598 14.50 8.99 -1.23
CA VAL A 598 14.73 10.44 -1.24
C VAL A 598 14.43 11.03 0.15
N ASN A 599 15.40 11.72 0.76
CA ASN A 599 15.22 12.31 2.10
C ASN A 599 14.09 13.36 2.14
N ASN A 600 14.04 14.25 1.15
CA ASN A 600 13.10 15.37 1.07
C ASN A 600 12.44 15.39 -0.33
N PRO A 601 11.46 14.52 -0.62
CA PRO A 601 10.83 14.41 -1.96
C PRO A 601 10.21 15.73 -2.43
N GLU A 602 9.69 16.55 -1.50
CA GLU A 602 9.10 17.85 -1.81
C GLU A 602 10.07 18.86 -2.44
N LYS A 603 11.38 18.72 -2.15
CA LYS A 603 12.44 19.62 -2.66
C LYS A 603 12.49 19.61 -4.19
N VAL A 604 12.17 18.48 -4.84
CA VAL A 604 12.30 18.29 -6.29
C VAL A 604 10.97 17.85 -6.92
N MET A 605 10.40 16.74 -6.45
CA MET A 605 9.17 16.16 -7.03
C MET A 605 7.92 16.95 -6.60
N GLY A 606 7.92 17.49 -5.38
CA GLY A 606 6.84 18.36 -4.87
C GLY A 606 6.62 19.67 -5.63
N HIS A 607 7.45 19.98 -6.63
CA HIS A 607 7.27 21.16 -7.51
C HIS A 607 7.08 20.81 -8.99
N ALA A 608 7.04 19.52 -9.34
CA ALA A 608 7.00 19.09 -10.74
C ALA A 608 5.74 19.58 -11.49
N ALA A 609 4.58 19.72 -10.84
CA ALA A 609 3.37 20.24 -11.49
C ALA A 609 3.51 21.71 -11.94
N PHE A 610 4.21 22.55 -11.17
CA PHE A 610 4.46 23.95 -11.56
C PHE A 610 5.37 24.04 -12.80
N TRP A 611 6.38 23.19 -12.87
CA TRP A 611 7.23 23.03 -14.06
C TRP A 611 6.46 22.41 -15.24
N GLY A 612 5.58 21.43 -15.00
CA GLY A 612 4.75 20.82 -16.03
C GLY A 612 3.75 21.79 -16.66
N MET A 613 3.05 22.59 -15.84
CA MET A 613 2.21 23.70 -16.30
C MET A 613 3.03 24.76 -17.05
N THR A 614 4.27 25.04 -16.62
CA THR A 614 5.18 25.95 -17.33
C THR A 614 5.49 25.45 -18.75
N LEU A 615 5.78 24.15 -18.92
CA LEU A 615 6.04 23.56 -20.24
C LEU A 615 4.80 23.61 -21.15
N ILE A 616 3.61 23.31 -20.62
CA ILE A 616 2.34 23.38 -21.37
C ILE A 616 2.07 24.81 -21.86
N CYS A 617 2.19 25.81 -20.97
CA CYS A 617 1.89 27.20 -21.26
C CYS A 617 2.97 27.91 -22.10
N ASN A 618 4.23 27.48 -22.01
CA ASN A 618 5.37 28.10 -22.70
C ASN A 618 5.46 29.62 -22.46
N SER A 619 5.24 30.05 -21.21
CA SER A 619 5.11 31.46 -20.81
C SER A 619 6.15 31.86 -19.75
N TRP A 620 6.85 32.97 -19.98
CA TRP A 620 7.86 33.50 -19.06
C TRP A 620 7.31 33.88 -17.68
N SER A 621 6.08 34.39 -17.59
CA SER A 621 5.48 34.74 -16.29
C SER A 621 5.20 33.51 -15.44
N ILE A 622 4.75 32.41 -16.06
CA ILE A 622 4.52 31.13 -15.39
C ILE A 622 5.86 30.48 -14.99
N PHE A 623 6.88 30.58 -15.85
CA PHE A 623 8.26 30.15 -15.54
C PHE A 623 8.83 30.89 -14.31
N ILE A 624 8.68 32.22 -14.25
CA ILE A 624 9.14 33.02 -13.11
C ILE A 624 8.37 32.65 -11.83
N LEU A 625 7.06 32.42 -11.91
CA LEU A 625 6.23 32.00 -10.78
C LEU A 625 6.57 30.58 -10.28
N ALA A 626 6.91 29.66 -11.19
CA ALA A 626 7.38 28.31 -10.85
C ALA A 626 8.76 28.35 -10.19
N LEU A 627 9.70 29.12 -10.76
CA LEU A 627 11.04 29.33 -10.20
C LEU A 627 10.99 30.01 -8.83
N PHE A 628 10.13 31.02 -8.65
CA PHE A 628 9.90 31.64 -7.36
C PHE A 628 9.34 30.63 -6.34
N SER A 629 8.33 29.84 -6.71
CA SER A 629 7.77 28.79 -5.84
C SER A 629 8.84 27.78 -5.40
N GLN A 630 9.65 27.29 -6.35
CA GLN A 630 10.78 26.38 -6.11
C GLN A 630 11.80 26.95 -5.11
N ILE A 631 12.13 28.24 -5.25
CA ILE A 631 13.06 28.93 -4.34
C ILE A 631 12.41 29.14 -2.96
N SER A 632 11.15 29.58 -2.89
CA SER A 632 10.41 29.74 -1.65
C SER A 632 10.30 28.43 -0.86
N ASN A 633 10.06 27.31 -1.53
CA ASN A 633 10.05 26.00 -0.88
C ASN A 633 11.45 25.58 -0.37
N PHE A 634 12.49 25.74 -1.19
CA PHE A 634 13.86 25.46 -0.76
C PHE A 634 14.26 26.28 0.49
N LEU A 635 13.86 27.56 0.54
CA LEU A 635 14.09 28.43 1.70
C LEU A 635 13.29 27.98 2.93
N PHE A 636 12.02 27.58 2.77
CA PHE A 636 11.19 27.03 3.84
C PHE A 636 11.83 25.74 4.43
N LEU A 637 12.16 24.78 3.58
CA LEU A 637 12.78 23.51 3.97
C LEU A 637 14.12 23.73 4.70
N HIS A 638 14.90 24.75 4.31
CA HIS A 638 16.20 25.06 4.90
C HIS A 638 16.11 25.85 6.22
N TYR A 639 15.17 26.80 6.36
CA TYR A 639 15.11 27.74 7.49
C TYR A 639 14.00 27.46 8.52
N VAL A 640 13.03 26.59 8.21
CA VAL A 640 11.90 26.24 9.09
C VAL A 640 11.92 24.76 9.44
N GLU A 641 11.85 23.89 8.44
CA GLU A 641 11.73 22.44 8.63
C GLU A 641 13.05 21.80 9.09
N SER A 642 14.13 21.89 8.30
CA SER A 642 15.43 21.28 8.63
C SER A 642 15.96 21.64 10.04
N PRO A 643 15.82 22.88 10.55
CA PRO A 643 16.21 23.20 11.93
C PRO A 643 15.28 22.60 12.99
N HIS A 644 13.98 22.50 12.72
CA HIS A 644 13.02 21.88 13.65
C HIS A 644 13.22 20.36 13.73
N MET A 645 13.33 19.69 12.58
CA MET A 645 13.61 18.26 12.51
C MET A 645 14.88 17.91 13.29
N ARG A 646 15.97 18.68 13.13
CA ARG A 646 17.21 18.50 13.89
C ARG A 646 17.04 18.72 15.40
N LYS A 647 16.15 19.61 15.82
CA LYS A 647 15.85 19.86 17.25
C LYS A 647 15.13 18.68 17.90
N ILE A 648 14.19 18.03 17.21
CA ILE A 648 13.43 16.89 17.76
C ILE A 648 14.17 15.56 17.56
N TYR A 649 14.64 15.27 16.36
CA TYR A 649 15.14 13.94 15.97
C TYR A 649 16.66 13.80 16.04
N GLY A 650 17.43 14.89 16.10
CA GLY A 650 18.90 14.87 16.24
C GLY A 650 19.61 14.04 15.17
N ASP A 651 20.58 13.22 15.58
CA ASP A 651 21.34 12.33 14.69
C ASP A 651 20.54 11.15 14.10
N LYS A 652 19.24 10.99 14.44
CA LYS A 652 18.36 10.01 13.77
C LYS A 652 18.03 10.40 12.31
N ILE A 653 18.41 11.60 11.87
CA ILE A 653 18.21 12.10 10.51
C ILE A 653 19.30 11.55 9.57
N ARG A 654 18.86 10.84 8.52
CA ARG A 654 19.69 10.27 7.45
C ARG A 654 20.42 11.39 6.68
N LYS A 655 21.76 11.42 6.74
CA LYS A 655 22.58 12.48 6.14
C LYS A 655 22.60 12.43 4.60
N ASP A 656 22.73 11.24 4.01
CA ASP A 656 22.69 11.02 2.55
C ASP A 656 21.51 10.11 2.15
N ALA A 657 20.68 10.57 1.21
CA ALA A 657 19.57 9.82 0.62
C ALA A 657 20.05 8.59 -0.18
N GLY A 658 19.15 7.66 -0.50
CA GLY A 658 19.50 6.43 -1.23
C GLY A 658 20.04 6.71 -2.62
N VAL A 659 19.29 7.50 -3.40
CA VAL A 659 19.74 8.03 -4.71
C VAL A 659 21.13 8.66 -4.61
N VAL A 660 21.36 9.51 -3.60
CA VAL A 660 22.61 10.26 -3.42
C VAL A 660 23.79 9.34 -3.09
N LYS A 661 23.60 8.29 -2.28
CA LYS A 661 24.65 7.27 -2.06
C LYS A 661 24.99 6.53 -3.35
N THR A 662 23.99 6.02 -4.08
CA THR A 662 24.22 5.25 -5.30
C THR A 662 24.90 6.11 -6.37
N VAL A 663 24.50 7.37 -6.53
CA VAL A 663 25.14 8.32 -7.44
C VAL A 663 26.59 8.59 -7.02
N LYS A 664 26.89 8.79 -5.74
CA LYS A 664 28.29 8.91 -5.26
C LYS A 664 29.11 7.66 -5.62
N ALA A 665 28.59 6.47 -5.34
CA ALA A 665 29.23 5.18 -5.67
C ALA A 665 29.40 4.95 -7.18
N ALA A 666 28.48 5.45 -8.01
CA ALA A 666 28.59 5.41 -9.47
C ALA A 666 29.65 6.39 -10.00
N THR A 667 29.80 7.56 -9.37
CA THR A 667 30.84 8.55 -9.74
C THR A 667 32.25 8.13 -9.34
N THR A 668 32.42 7.20 -8.40
CA THR A 668 33.71 6.54 -8.14
C THR A 668 34.03 5.50 -9.22
N LEU A 669 34.34 5.99 -10.42
CA LEU A 669 34.75 5.19 -11.59
C LEU A 669 35.92 4.24 -11.26
N PRO A 670 35.96 3.02 -11.81
CA PRO A 670 37.08 2.10 -11.67
C PRO A 670 38.42 2.75 -12.07
N GLN A 671 39.47 2.54 -11.28
CA GLN A 671 40.78 3.20 -11.46
C GLN A 671 41.34 3.08 -12.89
N LYS A 672 41.23 1.90 -13.51
CA LYS A 672 41.66 1.67 -14.91
C LYS A 672 41.00 2.64 -15.91
N PHE A 673 39.72 2.94 -15.74
CA PHE A 673 39.01 3.88 -16.60
C PHE A 673 39.40 5.33 -16.31
N GLN A 674 39.73 5.67 -15.05
CA GLN A 674 40.30 6.99 -14.73
C GLN A 674 41.71 7.18 -15.33
N GLU A 675 42.52 6.13 -15.43
CA GLU A 675 43.82 6.15 -16.10
C GLU A 675 43.70 6.32 -17.63
N GLU A 676 42.74 5.66 -18.27
CA GLU A 676 42.51 5.84 -19.72
C GLU A 676 41.89 7.21 -20.03
N VAL A 677 40.92 7.66 -19.24
CA VAL A 677 40.31 9.00 -19.39
C VAL A 677 41.33 10.11 -19.11
N SER A 678 42.26 9.94 -18.16
CA SER A 678 43.33 10.93 -17.94
C SER A 678 44.38 10.93 -19.07
N LYS A 679 44.74 9.77 -19.65
CA LYS A 679 45.56 9.70 -20.88
C LYS A 679 44.87 10.37 -22.07
N PHE A 680 43.56 10.19 -22.24
CA PHE A 680 42.78 10.88 -23.27
C PHE A 680 42.68 12.39 -23.01
N ARG A 681 42.48 12.78 -21.75
CA ARG A 681 42.38 14.19 -21.34
C ARG A 681 43.69 14.95 -21.56
N GLY A 682 44.84 14.36 -21.26
CA GLY A 682 46.14 14.97 -21.57
C GLY A 682 46.33 15.25 -23.07
N LYS A 683 45.82 14.37 -23.94
CA LYS A 683 45.79 14.59 -25.40
C LYS A 683 44.74 15.59 -25.89
N LEU A 684 43.77 15.96 -25.05
CA LEU A 684 42.69 16.88 -25.42
C LEU A 684 42.90 18.30 -24.87
N GLU A 685 43.71 18.45 -23.81
CA GLU A 685 44.04 19.75 -23.20
C GLU A 685 45.02 20.59 -24.07
N GLU A 686 45.57 20.04 -25.16
CA GLU A 686 46.36 20.78 -26.17
C GLU A 686 45.51 21.61 -27.14
N THR A 687 44.18 21.43 -27.19
CA THR A 687 43.30 22.14 -28.16
C THR A 687 42.47 23.25 -27.47
N PRO A 688 42.75 24.55 -27.73
CA PRO A 688 42.15 25.65 -26.96
C PRO A 688 40.64 25.81 -27.15
N GLU A 689 40.13 25.54 -28.36
CA GLU A 689 38.71 25.72 -28.72
C GLU A 689 37.77 24.77 -27.93
N ILE A 690 38.27 23.59 -27.57
CA ILE A 690 37.49 22.57 -26.81
C ILE A 690 37.29 23.03 -25.36
N GLN A 691 38.21 23.82 -24.80
CA GLN A 691 38.19 24.18 -23.38
C GLN A 691 36.99 25.07 -22.99
N ASP A 692 36.55 25.98 -23.86
CA ASP A 692 35.38 26.85 -23.58
C ASP A 692 34.05 26.09 -23.73
N VAL A 693 33.96 25.16 -24.69
CA VAL A 693 32.84 24.22 -24.81
C VAL A 693 32.71 23.36 -23.56
N LEU A 694 33.84 22.81 -23.06
CA LEU A 694 33.86 21.95 -21.88
C LEU A 694 33.43 22.69 -20.61
N LYS A 695 33.84 23.96 -20.44
CA LYS A 695 33.38 24.82 -19.33
C LYS A 695 31.87 25.01 -19.34
N ARG A 696 31.28 25.32 -20.50
CA ARG A 696 29.81 25.48 -20.65
C ARG A 696 29.07 24.16 -20.37
N THR A 697 29.58 23.04 -20.88
CA THR A 697 29.00 21.70 -20.68
C THR A 697 28.98 21.30 -19.21
N LYS A 698 30.01 21.65 -18.43
CA LYS A 698 30.11 21.32 -16.99
C LYS A 698 29.06 22.03 -16.12
N VAL A 699 28.60 23.22 -16.52
CA VAL A 699 27.49 23.93 -15.87
C VAL A 699 26.13 23.27 -16.20
N VAL A 700 25.99 22.70 -17.39
CA VAL A 700 24.79 21.96 -17.81
C VAL A 700 24.72 20.58 -17.12
N SER A 701 25.84 19.87 -16.98
CA SER A 701 25.85 18.53 -16.37
C SER A 701 25.40 18.53 -14.90
N GLY A 702 25.77 19.55 -14.11
CA GLY A 702 25.30 19.67 -12.73
C GLY A 702 23.78 19.84 -12.61
N ARG A 703 23.16 20.61 -13.52
CA ARG A 703 21.70 20.74 -13.59
C ARG A 703 21.02 19.51 -14.18
N ALA A 704 21.65 18.81 -15.12
CA ALA A 704 21.16 17.53 -15.61
C ALA A 704 21.10 16.47 -14.51
N GLN A 705 22.03 16.51 -13.55
CA GLN A 705 22.06 15.58 -12.42
C GLN A 705 20.85 15.77 -11.49
N GLU A 706 20.53 17.01 -11.07
CA GLU A 706 19.28 17.30 -10.32
C GLU A 706 18.01 17.00 -11.14
N PHE A 707 18.05 17.13 -12.48
CA PHE A 707 16.89 16.84 -13.33
C PHE A 707 16.64 15.33 -13.50
N VAL A 708 17.70 14.52 -13.61
CA VAL A 708 17.61 13.05 -13.67
C VAL A 708 16.99 12.49 -12.38
N GLU A 709 17.36 13.03 -11.21
CA GLU A 709 16.75 12.67 -9.92
C GLU A 709 15.23 12.93 -9.87
N GLY A 710 14.72 13.91 -10.63
CA GLY A 710 13.29 14.18 -10.75
C GLY A 710 12.55 13.21 -11.71
N THR A 711 13.18 12.81 -12.82
CA THR A 711 12.52 12.00 -13.86
C THR A 711 12.31 10.52 -13.52
N THR A 712 12.91 9.99 -12.45
CA THR A 712 12.80 8.56 -12.09
C THR A 712 11.41 8.14 -11.62
N GLY A 713 10.69 9.00 -10.89
CA GLY A 713 9.33 8.72 -10.40
C GLY A 713 8.22 8.88 -11.46
N LEU A 714 8.56 9.33 -12.67
CA LEU A 714 7.59 9.75 -13.70
C LEU A 714 6.65 8.63 -14.16
N VAL A 715 7.07 7.37 -14.04
CA VAL A 715 6.50 6.25 -14.83
C VAL A 715 5.78 5.17 -14.00
N GLN A 716 5.82 5.24 -12.66
CA GLN A 716 4.89 4.46 -11.80
C GLN A 716 3.43 4.94 -11.90
N SER A 717 3.15 5.91 -12.78
CA SER A 717 1.96 6.77 -12.81
C SER A 717 0.69 6.17 -13.43
N VAL A 718 0.70 4.89 -13.84
CA VAL A 718 -0.41 4.26 -14.58
C VAL A 718 -1.21 3.26 -13.74
N ALA A 719 -0.59 2.57 -12.78
CA ALA A 719 -1.21 1.42 -12.10
C ALA A 719 -2.40 1.76 -11.17
N PRO A 720 -2.28 2.65 -10.15
CA PRO A 720 -3.35 2.81 -9.15
C PRO A 720 -4.64 3.40 -9.74
N LYS A 721 -4.53 4.25 -10.77
CA LYS A 721 -5.72 4.76 -11.49
C LYS A 721 -6.37 3.72 -12.40
N ILE A 722 -5.60 2.80 -12.99
CA ILE A 722 -6.22 1.63 -13.64
C ILE A 722 -6.88 0.75 -12.58
N GLN A 723 -6.30 0.58 -11.39
CA GLN A 723 -6.90 -0.22 -10.32
C GLN A 723 -8.22 0.39 -9.79
N GLU A 724 -8.29 1.72 -9.66
CA GLU A 724 -9.50 2.48 -9.33
C GLU A 724 -10.56 2.43 -10.45
N ILE A 725 -10.16 2.56 -11.72
CA ILE A 725 -11.07 2.44 -12.87
C ILE A 725 -11.55 1.00 -13.05
N VAL A 726 -10.72 -0.01 -12.80
CA VAL A 726 -11.07 -1.44 -12.89
C VAL A 726 -11.94 -1.87 -11.71
N SER A 727 -11.72 -1.37 -10.49
CA SER A 727 -12.65 -1.62 -9.38
C SER A 727 -13.99 -0.93 -9.60
N SER A 728 -13.99 0.31 -10.09
CA SER A 728 -15.22 1.02 -10.50
C SER A 728 -15.92 0.34 -11.67
N SER A 729 -15.18 -0.26 -12.60
CA SER A 729 -15.74 -1.04 -13.71
C SER A 729 -16.26 -2.39 -13.24
N LYS A 730 -15.60 -3.07 -12.29
CA LYS A 730 -16.08 -4.32 -11.69
C LYS A 730 -17.38 -4.07 -10.93
N THR A 731 -17.46 -3.04 -10.10
CA THR A 731 -18.71 -2.70 -9.37
C THR A 731 -19.83 -2.21 -10.30
N LEU A 732 -19.53 -1.45 -11.36
CA LEU A 732 -20.55 -1.09 -12.36
C LEU A 732 -21.01 -2.30 -13.19
N LEU A 733 -20.11 -3.25 -13.49
CA LEU A 733 -20.46 -4.49 -14.19
C LEU A 733 -21.28 -5.43 -13.29
N GLU A 734 -20.96 -5.55 -12.00
CA GLU A 734 -21.73 -6.26 -10.99
C GLU A 734 -23.16 -5.69 -10.89
N ASN A 735 -23.29 -4.37 -10.67
CA ASN A 735 -24.59 -3.67 -10.69
C ASN A 735 -25.35 -3.80 -12.03
N SER A 736 -24.67 -4.15 -13.13
CA SER A 736 -25.33 -4.42 -14.42
C SER A 736 -25.83 -5.87 -14.55
N LYS A 737 -25.13 -6.84 -13.93
CA LYS A 737 -25.52 -8.26 -13.95
C LYS A 737 -26.86 -8.49 -13.24
N ASP A 738 -27.14 -7.71 -12.20
CA ASP A 738 -28.43 -7.70 -11.47
C ASP A 738 -29.66 -7.40 -12.37
N ARG A 739 -29.47 -6.79 -13.54
CA ARG A 739 -30.56 -6.49 -14.49
C ARG A 739 -30.81 -7.58 -15.54
N LEU A 740 -30.06 -8.68 -15.51
CA LEU A 740 -30.14 -9.78 -16.49
C LEU A 740 -30.28 -11.16 -15.82
N PHE A 741 -31.08 -11.25 -14.76
CA PHE A 741 -31.43 -12.50 -14.09
C PHE A 741 -32.35 -13.37 -14.97
N VAL A 742 -31.76 -14.18 -15.85
CA VAL A 742 -32.49 -15.16 -16.69
C VAL A 742 -32.74 -16.43 -15.89
N VAL A 743 -33.98 -16.62 -15.45
CA VAL A 743 -34.38 -17.79 -14.64
C VAL A 743 -34.24 -19.07 -15.47
N ARG A 744 -33.26 -19.92 -15.12
CA ARG A 744 -33.10 -21.27 -15.67
C ARG A 744 -33.92 -22.27 -14.88
N THR A 745 -35.08 -22.67 -15.42
CA THR A 745 -35.92 -23.77 -14.93
C THR A 745 -35.68 -25.06 -15.72
N TRP A 746 -36.33 -26.15 -15.29
CA TRP A 746 -36.59 -27.38 -16.05
C TRP A 746 -38.10 -27.63 -16.09
N ASP A 747 -38.60 -28.15 -17.21
CA ASP A 747 -40.04 -28.42 -17.41
C ASP A 747 -40.48 -29.79 -16.86
N ASP A 748 -39.66 -30.83 -17.03
CA ASP A 748 -39.93 -32.21 -16.56
C ASP A 748 -39.63 -32.41 -15.06
N MET A 749 -40.25 -31.63 -14.18
CA MET A 749 -40.11 -31.83 -12.72
C MET A 749 -40.77 -33.11 -12.19
N GLY A 750 -41.63 -33.77 -12.98
CA GLY A 750 -42.39 -34.96 -12.57
C GLY A 750 -41.58 -36.25 -12.41
N VAL A 751 -40.26 -36.21 -12.62
CA VAL A 751 -39.35 -37.37 -12.54
C VAL A 751 -38.78 -37.58 -11.13
N TYR A 752 -38.82 -36.56 -10.26
CA TYR A 752 -38.20 -36.58 -8.93
C TYR A 752 -39.26 -36.62 -7.82
N ASP A 753 -39.07 -37.47 -6.81
CA ASP A 753 -39.95 -37.51 -5.64
C ASP A 753 -39.62 -36.37 -4.66
N MET A 754 -40.48 -35.37 -4.67
CA MET A 754 -40.38 -34.19 -3.81
C MET A 754 -40.48 -34.50 -2.30
N SER A 755 -41.00 -35.66 -1.89
CA SER A 755 -41.06 -36.03 -0.46
C SER A 755 -39.71 -36.48 0.12
N GLN A 756 -38.75 -36.88 -0.72
CA GLN A 756 -37.40 -37.27 -0.30
C GLN A 756 -36.51 -36.05 0.02
N TYR A 757 -36.85 -34.89 -0.56
CA TYR A 757 -36.17 -33.63 -0.30
C TYR A 757 -36.72 -32.93 0.95
N SER A 758 -35.85 -32.56 1.88
CA SER A 758 -36.24 -31.70 3.00
C SER A 758 -35.11 -30.75 3.43
N VAL A 759 -35.49 -29.62 4.03
CA VAL A 759 -34.57 -28.66 4.65
C VAL A 759 -35.17 -28.24 5.99
N LYS A 760 -34.35 -28.28 7.06
CA LYS A 760 -34.75 -27.94 8.43
C LYS A 760 -33.67 -27.07 9.06
N LEU A 761 -34.10 -26.02 9.77
CA LEU A 761 -33.22 -25.11 10.48
C LEU A 761 -33.02 -25.63 11.91
N GLU A 762 -31.78 -25.93 12.28
CA GLU A 762 -31.43 -26.52 13.58
C GLU A 762 -31.08 -25.42 14.59
N SER A 763 -31.69 -25.48 15.77
CA SER A 763 -31.45 -24.49 16.84
C SER A 763 -30.56 -25.07 17.93
N SER A 764 -29.34 -24.54 18.06
CA SER A 764 -28.39 -24.93 19.12
C SER A 764 -28.76 -24.41 20.51
N LYS A 765 -29.78 -23.55 20.60
CA LYS A 765 -30.30 -22.93 21.83
C LYS A 765 -31.83 -23.04 21.85
N GLN A 766 -32.44 -22.93 23.03
CA GLN A 766 -33.90 -22.96 23.18
C GLN A 766 -34.58 -21.90 22.32
N HIS A 767 -35.61 -22.28 21.57
CA HIS A 767 -36.30 -21.37 20.64
C HIS A 767 -36.92 -20.17 21.35
N THR A 768 -36.40 -18.98 21.07
CA THR A 768 -37.16 -17.73 21.21
C THR A 768 -38.15 -17.65 20.06
N PHE A 769 -39.43 -17.82 20.35
CA PHE A 769 -40.51 -17.55 19.40
C PHE A 769 -40.98 -16.10 19.55
N ASN A 770 -41.31 -15.43 18.44
CA ASN A 770 -42.03 -14.16 18.49
C ASN A 770 -43.49 -14.35 18.92
N ALA A 771 -44.22 -13.24 19.11
CA ALA A 771 -45.62 -13.24 19.54
C ALA A 771 -46.60 -13.93 18.55
N SER A 772 -46.14 -14.31 17.35
CA SER A 772 -46.91 -15.06 16.34
C SER A 772 -46.49 -16.54 16.26
N GLY A 773 -45.63 -17.03 17.15
CA GLY A 773 -45.15 -18.42 17.16
C GLY A 773 -44.08 -18.75 16.11
N VAL A 774 -43.47 -17.74 15.47
CA VAL A 774 -42.38 -17.92 14.50
C VAL A 774 -41.04 -17.97 15.25
N PRO A 775 -40.10 -18.88 14.90
CA PRO A 775 -38.77 -18.90 15.52
C PRO A 775 -37.95 -17.66 15.13
N THR A 776 -37.34 -17.02 16.12
CA THR A 776 -36.58 -15.77 15.98
C THR A 776 -35.10 -15.99 16.31
N TYR A 777 -34.22 -15.52 15.43
CA TYR A 777 -32.77 -15.59 15.50
C TYR A 777 -32.15 -14.19 15.58
N GLN A 778 -30.97 -14.05 16.17
CA GLN A 778 -30.32 -12.75 16.28
C GLN A 778 -29.53 -12.37 15.02
N LEU A 779 -29.45 -11.07 14.71
CA LEU A 779 -28.69 -10.59 13.56
C LEU A 779 -27.20 -10.96 13.70
N GLY A 780 -26.69 -11.66 12.69
CA GLY A 780 -25.33 -12.22 12.64
C GLY A 780 -25.16 -13.60 13.28
N GLU A 781 -26.23 -14.24 13.79
CA GLU A 781 -26.16 -15.59 14.36
C GLU A 781 -26.01 -16.65 13.26
N LYS A 782 -25.14 -17.65 13.49
CA LYS A 782 -24.87 -18.74 12.55
C LYS A 782 -26.12 -19.61 12.38
N LEU A 783 -26.47 -19.92 11.12
CA LEU A 783 -27.65 -20.71 10.78
C LEU A 783 -27.23 -22.11 10.34
N THR A 784 -27.38 -23.08 11.24
CA THR A 784 -27.12 -24.51 11.00
C THR A 784 -28.37 -25.16 10.41
N ILE A 785 -28.22 -25.85 9.28
CA ILE A 785 -29.33 -26.35 8.48
C ILE A 785 -29.06 -27.81 8.13
N SER A 786 -29.92 -28.72 8.57
CA SER A 786 -29.91 -30.10 8.07
C SER A 786 -30.79 -30.24 6.84
N TRP A 787 -30.37 -31.10 5.92
CA TRP A 787 -31.05 -31.38 4.66
C TRP A 787 -31.12 -32.88 4.38
N THR A 788 -32.11 -33.28 3.60
CA THR A 788 -32.20 -34.63 3.02
C THR A 788 -32.43 -34.54 1.52
N ALA A 789 -31.89 -35.51 0.79
CA ALA A 789 -32.09 -35.67 -0.65
C ALA A 789 -31.95 -37.16 -1.04
N PRO A 790 -32.54 -37.62 -2.17
CA PRO A 790 -32.34 -38.98 -2.64
C PRO A 790 -30.91 -39.22 -3.14
N LEU A 791 -30.44 -40.47 -3.16
CA LEU A 791 -29.09 -40.88 -3.62
C LEU A 791 -28.70 -40.39 -5.03
N ASN A 792 -29.67 -40.02 -5.87
CA ASN A 792 -29.47 -39.50 -7.24
C ASN A 792 -29.58 -37.96 -7.33
N HIS A 793 -29.47 -37.24 -6.21
CA HIS A 793 -29.43 -35.78 -6.19
C HIS A 793 -28.24 -35.21 -6.98
N GLY A 794 -28.31 -33.92 -7.32
CA GLY A 794 -27.41 -33.34 -8.30
C GLY A 794 -26.07 -32.92 -7.68
N SER A 795 -24.99 -33.13 -8.44
CA SER A 795 -23.61 -32.72 -8.07
C SER A 795 -23.41 -31.21 -7.88
N ARG A 796 -24.44 -30.39 -8.16
CA ARG A 796 -24.48 -28.93 -7.97
C ARG A 796 -25.80 -28.49 -7.33
N ASP A 797 -26.34 -29.32 -6.44
CA ASP A 797 -27.49 -28.94 -5.61
C ASP A 797 -27.05 -27.93 -4.54
N TRP A 798 -27.89 -26.95 -4.23
CA TRP A 798 -27.55 -25.81 -3.38
C TRP A 798 -28.73 -25.34 -2.53
N ILE A 799 -28.42 -24.63 -1.44
CA ILE A 799 -29.41 -24.03 -0.54
C ILE A 799 -29.18 -22.51 -0.51
N GLY A 800 -30.26 -21.73 -0.57
CA GLY A 800 -30.20 -20.25 -0.51
C GLY A 800 -31.16 -19.64 0.51
N ILE A 801 -30.77 -18.50 1.09
CA ILE A 801 -31.59 -17.69 1.99
C ILE A 801 -32.34 -16.62 1.20
N TYR A 802 -33.67 -16.56 1.37
CA TYR A 802 -34.55 -15.61 0.69
C TYR A 802 -35.45 -14.86 1.68
N LYS A 803 -35.82 -13.62 1.36
CA LYS A 803 -36.87 -12.91 2.09
C LYS A 803 -38.22 -13.43 1.63
N VAL A 804 -39.12 -13.78 2.56
CA VAL A 804 -40.42 -14.42 2.25
C VAL A 804 -41.26 -13.59 1.27
N SER A 805 -41.22 -12.26 1.37
CA SER A 805 -41.93 -11.33 0.47
C SER A 805 -41.29 -11.16 -0.92
N GLY A 806 -40.20 -11.87 -1.24
CA GLY A 806 -39.48 -11.72 -2.51
C GLY A 806 -39.98 -12.62 -3.65
N ASN A 807 -40.43 -13.83 -3.35
CA ASN A 807 -40.77 -14.82 -4.39
C ASN A 807 -42.29 -14.97 -4.54
N GLN A 808 -42.78 -14.90 -5.78
CA GLN A 808 -44.21 -15.03 -6.08
C GLN A 808 -44.75 -16.47 -5.95
N THR A 809 -43.88 -17.48 -5.94
CA THR A 809 -44.27 -18.89 -5.77
C THR A 809 -43.26 -19.64 -4.90
N HIS A 810 -43.68 -20.78 -4.35
CA HIS A 810 -42.78 -21.74 -3.67
C HIS A 810 -42.16 -22.78 -4.62
N LYS A 811 -42.51 -22.78 -5.92
CA LYS A 811 -41.99 -23.77 -6.90
C LYS A 811 -40.73 -23.30 -7.63
N VAL A 812 -40.60 -21.99 -7.86
CA VAL A 812 -39.47 -21.37 -8.56
C VAL A 812 -39.01 -20.14 -7.80
N THR A 813 -37.70 -19.91 -7.77
CA THR A 813 -37.09 -18.70 -7.25
C THR A 813 -36.90 -17.68 -8.36
N ASN A 814 -37.52 -16.50 -8.21
CA ASN A 814 -37.53 -15.44 -9.22
C ASN A 814 -36.59 -14.26 -8.88
N ILE A 815 -35.93 -14.30 -7.71
CA ILE A 815 -34.97 -13.29 -7.25
C ILE A 815 -33.68 -13.99 -6.81
N ALA A 816 -32.52 -13.42 -7.17
CA ALA A 816 -31.22 -13.95 -6.76
C ALA A 816 -31.01 -13.97 -5.23
N SER A 817 -30.23 -14.92 -4.73
CA SER A 817 -29.84 -15.01 -3.30
C SER A 817 -28.87 -13.89 -2.85
N HIS A 818 -28.35 -13.09 -3.79
CA HIS A 818 -27.32 -12.05 -3.54
C HIS A 818 -26.11 -12.61 -2.78
N GLY A 819 -25.56 -13.74 -3.26
CA GLY A 819 -24.40 -14.42 -2.67
C GLY A 819 -24.70 -15.32 -1.46
N ARG A 820 -25.90 -15.22 -0.88
CA ARG A 820 -26.35 -15.99 0.31
C ARG A 820 -26.81 -17.39 -0.03
N TYR A 821 -25.88 -18.18 -0.55
CA TYR A 821 -26.07 -19.59 -0.88
C TYR A 821 -24.81 -20.41 -0.63
N LEU A 822 -25.00 -21.70 -0.37
CA LEU A 822 -23.97 -22.73 -0.23
C LEU A 822 -24.38 -23.93 -1.08
N PHE A 823 -23.41 -24.65 -1.63
CA PHE A 823 -23.65 -25.95 -2.25
C PHE A 823 -23.87 -27.01 -1.17
N VAL A 824 -24.75 -27.97 -1.47
CA VAL A 824 -25.14 -29.09 -0.61
C VAL A 824 -23.99 -30.09 -0.48
N ILE A 825 -23.36 -30.40 -1.62
CA ILE A 825 -22.13 -31.16 -1.70
C ILE A 825 -20.95 -30.22 -1.45
N ARG A 826 -20.06 -30.61 -0.53
CA ARG A 826 -18.73 -29.99 -0.42
C ARG A 826 -17.95 -30.36 -1.67
N ASP A 827 -17.49 -29.37 -2.43
CA ASP A 827 -16.61 -29.61 -3.58
C ASP A 827 -15.34 -30.36 -3.12
N LYS A 828 -15.29 -31.66 -3.41
CA LYS A 828 -14.17 -32.55 -3.08
C LYS A 828 -13.08 -32.29 -4.11
N GLY A 829 -12.42 -31.14 -3.97
CA GLY A 829 -11.48 -30.53 -4.92
C GLY A 829 -10.54 -31.55 -5.57
N LEU A 830 -10.96 -32.06 -6.72
CA LEU A 830 -10.25 -33.07 -7.48
C LEU A 830 -9.10 -32.38 -8.22
N GLU A 831 -7.89 -32.90 -8.04
CA GLU A 831 -6.70 -32.40 -8.72
C GLU A 831 -6.83 -32.58 -10.25
N GLY A 832 -7.39 -31.57 -10.92
CA GLY A 832 -7.32 -31.42 -12.37
C GLY A 832 -8.50 -31.95 -13.19
N ALA A 833 -9.71 -31.39 -13.00
CA ALA A 833 -10.67 -31.20 -14.10
C ALA A 833 -11.73 -30.14 -13.79
N GLU A 834 -11.70 -28.99 -14.47
CA GLU A 834 -12.89 -28.15 -14.70
C GLU A 834 -12.85 -27.53 -16.10
N ASP A 835 -14.04 -27.33 -16.67
CA ASP A 835 -14.31 -27.07 -18.08
C ASP A 835 -14.18 -25.57 -18.44
N PRO A 836 -13.62 -25.17 -19.59
CA PRO A 836 -13.29 -23.77 -19.87
C PRO A 836 -14.51 -22.99 -20.40
N GLY A 837 -15.39 -22.54 -19.50
CA GLY A 837 -16.61 -21.82 -19.91
C GLY A 837 -17.20 -20.73 -18.99
N LEU A 838 -16.89 -20.69 -17.69
CA LEU A 838 -17.52 -19.76 -16.73
C LEU A 838 -16.51 -19.16 -15.74
N ASP A 839 -16.65 -17.87 -15.45
CA ASP A 839 -15.72 -17.10 -14.60
C ASP A 839 -15.79 -17.54 -13.11
N GLY A 840 -14.83 -18.36 -12.68
CA GLY A 840 -14.72 -18.87 -11.32
C GLY A 840 -14.23 -17.83 -10.29
N ASP A 841 -15.09 -16.85 -9.97
CA ASP A 841 -14.86 -15.82 -8.93
C ASP A 841 -15.91 -15.87 -7.79
N HIS A 842 -17.00 -16.66 -7.94
CA HIS A 842 -18.16 -16.66 -7.00
C HIS A 842 -18.81 -18.03 -6.70
N ALA A 843 -18.28 -19.15 -7.21
CA ALA A 843 -18.85 -20.47 -6.92
C ALA A 843 -18.35 -21.02 -5.57
N GLY A 844 -19.26 -21.21 -4.61
CA GLY A 844 -19.03 -21.94 -3.35
C GLY A 844 -18.19 -21.23 -2.29
N LEU A 845 -16.99 -20.74 -2.64
CA LEU A 845 -15.98 -20.20 -1.72
C LEU A 845 -16.48 -18.95 -0.96
N GLY A 846 -16.55 -19.06 0.37
CA GLY A 846 -16.91 -17.99 1.31
C GLY A 846 -17.27 -18.56 2.70
N ASP A 847 -17.58 -17.68 3.66
CA ASP A 847 -17.89 -18.05 5.04
C ASP A 847 -19.04 -19.06 5.18
N GLY A 848 -18.73 -20.32 5.48
CA GLY A 848 -19.71 -21.36 5.76
C GLY A 848 -19.12 -22.77 5.72
N ASP A 849 -19.65 -23.66 6.55
CA ASP A 849 -19.23 -25.06 6.62
C ASP A 849 -20.26 -25.99 5.96
N VAL A 850 -19.77 -27.11 5.41
CA VAL A 850 -20.56 -28.18 4.82
C VAL A 850 -20.03 -29.50 5.40
N SER A 851 -20.92 -30.27 6.04
CA SER A 851 -20.57 -31.59 6.59
C SER A 851 -20.24 -32.58 5.48
N GLU A 852 -19.65 -33.72 5.84
CA GLU A 852 -19.69 -34.88 4.95
C GLU A 852 -21.13 -35.43 4.87
N GLU A 853 -21.41 -36.15 3.79
CA GLU A 853 -22.71 -36.73 3.49
C GLU A 853 -22.82 -38.11 4.15
N GLU A 854 -23.95 -38.39 4.77
CA GLU A 854 -24.24 -39.68 5.41
C GLU A 854 -25.45 -40.33 4.74
N VAL A 855 -25.35 -41.61 4.38
CA VAL A 855 -26.49 -42.38 3.86
C VAL A 855 -27.28 -42.92 5.05
N ALA A 856 -28.55 -42.53 5.14
CA ALA A 856 -29.47 -42.92 6.19
C ALA A 856 -30.65 -43.71 5.62
N TRP A 857 -31.07 -44.75 6.36
CA TRP A 857 -32.28 -45.51 6.08
C TRP A 857 -33.47 -44.85 6.77
N VAL A 858 -34.49 -44.46 5.99
CA VAL A 858 -35.75 -43.89 6.48
C VAL A 858 -36.89 -44.51 5.67
N ASP A 859 -37.91 -45.03 6.35
CA ASP A 859 -39.13 -45.60 5.75
C ASP A 859 -38.86 -46.58 4.58
N GLU A 860 -37.95 -47.53 4.83
CA GLU A 860 -37.46 -48.56 3.89
C GLU A 860 -36.72 -48.03 2.64
N GLN A 861 -36.35 -46.75 2.61
CA GLN A 861 -35.58 -46.12 1.52
C GLN A 861 -34.21 -45.62 1.98
N GLU A 862 -33.22 -45.66 1.07
CA GLU A 862 -31.89 -45.05 1.27
C GLU A 862 -31.93 -43.57 0.83
N ILE A 863 -31.62 -42.65 1.75
CA ILE A 863 -31.52 -41.21 1.47
C ILE A 863 -30.20 -40.63 1.95
N CYS A 864 -29.68 -39.62 1.24
CA CYS A 864 -28.57 -38.80 1.71
C CYS A 864 -29.07 -37.78 2.74
N ARG A 865 -28.31 -37.61 3.83
CA ARG A 865 -28.45 -36.49 4.76
C ARG A 865 -27.12 -35.76 4.95
N GLY A 866 -27.21 -34.47 5.26
CA GLY A 866 -26.05 -33.66 5.62
C GLY A 866 -26.46 -32.35 6.29
N GLN A 867 -25.46 -31.53 6.60
CA GLN A 867 -25.62 -30.27 7.31
C GLN A 867 -24.81 -29.16 6.62
N VAL A 868 -25.39 -27.97 6.49
CA VAL A 868 -24.71 -26.75 6.03
C VAL A 868 -24.86 -25.64 7.06
N VAL A 869 -23.80 -24.86 7.28
CA VAL A 869 -23.77 -23.78 8.27
C VAL A 869 -23.48 -22.46 7.56
N PHE A 870 -24.46 -21.55 7.57
CA PHE A 870 -24.29 -20.21 7.03
C PHE A 870 -23.68 -19.30 8.10
N SER A 871 -22.59 -18.61 7.76
CA SER A 871 -21.90 -17.64 8.61
C SER A 871 -21.53 -16.37 7.81
N GLY A 872 -21.07 -15.33 8.52
CA GLY A 872 -20.49 -14.11 7.94
C GLY A 872 -21.19 -13.55 6.69
N ASP A 873 -20.47 -13.49 5.58
CA ASP A 873 -20.96 -12.91 4.31
C ASP A 873 -22.19 -13.64 3.73
N LYS A 874 -22.42 -14.92 4.08
CA LYS A 874 -23.59 -15.69 3.63
C LYS A 874 -24.86 -15.35 4.40
N LEU A 875 -24.78 -14.67 5.56
CA LEU A 875 -25.95 -14.29 6.35
C LEU A 875 -26.62 -12.98 5.85
N PRO A 876 -27.95 -12.82 6.03
CA PRO A 876 -28.64 -11.58 5.72
C PRO A 876 -28.43 -10.54 6.83
N TRP A 877 -27.53 -9.59 6.60
CA TRP A 877 -27.25 -8.46 7.51
C TRP A 877 -28.33 -7.36 7.46
N PHE A 878 -29.60 -7.75 7.65
CA PHE A 878 -30.77 -6.87 7.85
C PHE A 878 -31.92 -7.64 8.51
N GLN A 879 -32.78 -6.94 9.26
CA GLN A 879 -33.92 -7.57 9.94
C GLN A 879 -35.05 -7.97 8.98
N GLY A 880 -35.82 -9.00 9.33
CA GLY A 880 -37.06 -9.38 8.64
C GLY A 880 -37.37 -10.88 8.64
N MET A 881 -38.39 -11.25 7.87
CA MET A 881 -38.85 -12.64 7.67
C MET A 881 -38.13 -13.30 6.49
N PHE A 882 -37.54 -14.47 6.74
CA PHE A 882 -36.77 -15.25 5.77
C PHE A 882 -37.29 -16.68 5.64
N GLU A 883 -36.98 -17.30 4.51
CA GLU A 883 -37.17 -18.72 4.22
C GLU A 883 -35.93 -19.28 3.53
N LEU A 884 -35.62 -20.55 3.78
CA LEU A 884 -34.59 -21.30 3.06
C LEU A 884 -35.23 -22.09 1.93
N ARG A 885 -34.53 -22.22 0.80
CA ARG A 885 -34.95 -23.01 -0.35
C ARG A 885 -33.81 -23.91 -0.82
N TYR A 886 -34.14 -25.17 -1.11
CA TYR A 886 -33.26 -26.15 -1.76
C TYR A 886 -33.45 -26.08 -3.27
N HIS A 887 -32.35 -26.10 -4.01
CA HIS A 887 -32.29 -25.92 -5.46
C HIS A 887 -31.48 -27.06 -6.09
N HIS A 888 -32.00 -27.63 -7.17
CA HIS A 888 -31.36 -28.75 -7.87
C HIS A 888 -30.46 -28.28 -9.02
N HIS A 889 -29.26 -28.85 -9.11
CA HIS A 889 -28.35 -28.86 -10.26
C HIS A 889 -28.13 -27.50 -10.95
N ASP A 890 -27.77 -26.48 -10.17
CA ASP A 890 -27.53 -25.09 -10.65
C ASP A 890 -28.76 -24.47 -11.40
N ARG A 891 -29.98 -24.83 -10.97
CA ARG A 891 -31.27 -24.28 -11.45
C ARG A 891 -32.05 -23.59 -10.33
N TYR A 892 -33.10 -22.85 -10.71
CA TYR A 892 -33.97 -22.12 -9.76
C TYR A 892 -35.28 -22.83 -9.40
N ASN A 893 -35.43 -24.10 -9.82
CA ASN A 893 -36.51 -24.98 -9.36
C ASN A 893 -36.30 -25.32 -7.88
N VAL A 894 -37.34 -25.15 -7.06
CA VAL A 894 -37.29 -25.36 -5.60
C VAL A 894 -37.76 -26.78 -5.27
N MET A 895 -36.87 -27.60 -4.70
CA MET A 895 -37.19 -29.00 -4.32
C MET A 895 -37.82 -29.06 -2.93
N ALA A 896 -37.33 -28.25 -1.99
CA ALA A 896 -37.83 -28.15 -0.63
C ALA A 896 -37.64 -26.71 -0.10
N TYR A 897 -38.42 -26.32 0.91
CA TYR A 897 -38.30 -25.03 1.57
C TYR A 897 -38.70 -25.12 3.05
N THR A 898 -38.17 -24.22 3.89
CA THR A 898 -38.51 -24.17 5.32
C THR A 898 -39.80 -23.40 5.57
N THR A 899 -40.41 -23.59 6.74
CA THR A 899 -41.29 -22.56 7.31
C THR A 899 -40.54 -21.22 7.43
N PRO A 900 -41.25 -20.08 7.39
CA PRO A 900 -40.66 -18.78 7.70
C PRO A 900 -39.99 -18.75 9.08
N PHE A 901 -38.89 -18.00 9.17
CA PHE A 901 -38.21 -17.64 10.41
C PHE A 901 -37.87 -16.15 10.41
N GLU A 902 -37.68 -15.57 11.58
CA GLU A 902 -37.42 -14.14 11.74
C GLU A 902 -35.98 -13.88 12.17
N ILE A 903 -35.31 -12.91 11.56
CA ILE A 903 -34.01 -12.40 12.05
C ILE A 903 -34.21 -10.98 12.56
N THR A 904 -33.86 -10.76 13.83
CA THR A 904 -34.06 -9.48 14.52
C THR A 904 -32.81 -9.02 15.26
N LEU A 905 -32.81 -7.77 15.72
CA LEU A 905 -31.83 -7.24 16.66
C LEU A 905 -32.59 -6.38 17.69
N PRO A 906 -32.34 -6.51 19.01
CA PRO A 906 -33.08 -5.75 20.02
C PRO A 906 -32.94 -4.24 19.84
N ASN A 907 -34.07 -3.52 19.80
CA ASN A 907 -34.07 -2.06 19.78
C ASN A 907 -34.09 -1.50 21.22
N TYR A 908 -33.21 -0.55 21.49
CA TYR A 908 -33.05 0.20 22.73
C TYR A 908 -33.25 1.71 22.53
N GLU A 909 -33.84 2.14 21.42
CA GLU A 909 -34.14 3.53 21.09
C GLU A 909 -35.09 4.20 22.12
N ASP A 910 -36.01 3.45 22.72
CA ASP A 910 -36.85 3.91 23.85
C ASP A 910 -36.20 3.67 25.24
N SER A 911 -34.95 3.18 25.29
CA SER A 911 -34.26 2.92 26.56
C SER A 911 -33.98 4.22 27.32
N LYS A 912 -34.45 4.25 28.57
CA LYS A 912 -34.10 5.26 29.58
C LYS A 912 -32.72 5.04 30.19
N ASP A 913 -32.16 3.83 30.09
CA ASP A 913 -30.77 3.56 30.45
C ASP A 913 -29.87 3.94 29.27
N VAL A 914 -29.08 5.00 29.48
CA VAL A 914 -28.06 5.54 28.56
C VAL A 914 -26.68 5.56 29.26
N SER A 915 -26.43 4.53 30.08
CA SER A 915 -25.13 4.31 30.71
C SER A 915 -24.17 3.59 29.75
N VAL A 916 -22.87 3.91 29.83
CA VAL A 916 -21.85 3.28 28.98
C VAL A 916 -21.74 1.77 29.28
N GLY A 917 -22.06 1.35 30.52
CA GLY A 917 -22.06 -0.06 30.93
C GLY A 917 -23.18 -0.89 30.29
N SER A 918 -24.42 -0.37 30.24
CA SER A 918 -25.54 -1.07 29.60
C SER A 918 -25.35 -1.18 28.08
N ILE A 919 -24.91 -0.08 27.44
CA ILE A 919 -24.61 -0.04 26.01
C ILE A 919 -23.50 -1.04 25.65
N ASN A 920 -22.39 -1.08 26.40
CA ASN A 920 -21.34 -2.08 26.19
C ASN A 920 -21.86 -3.53 26.31
N LYS A 921 -22.66 -3.81 27.34
CA LYS A 921 -23.20 -5.16 27.59
C LYS A 921 -24.13 -5.65 26.48
N ALA A 922 -24.88 -4.74 25.83
CA ALA A 922 -25.72 -5.06 24.69
C ALA A 922 -24.96 -5.10 23.35
N LEU A 923 -23.96 -4.22 23.17
CA LEU A 923 -23.23 -4.05 21.92
C LEU A 923 -22.15 -5.11 21.68
N LEU A 924 -21.40 -5.51 22.73
CA LEU A 924 -20.28 -6.45 22.58
C LEU A 924 -20.68 -7.80 21.92
N PRO A 925 -21.78 -8.47 22.31
CA PRO A 925 -22.21 -9.72 21.65
C PRO A 925 -22.60 -9.54 20.17
N TYR A 926 -23.10 -8.37 19.79
CA TYR A 926 -23.38 -8.07 18.38
C TYR A 926 -22.10 -7.83 17.59
N ILE A 927 -21.12 -7.12 18.17
CA ILE A 927 -19.80 -6.94 17.55
C ILE A 927 -19.09 -8.28 17.36
N GLN A 928 -19.12 -9.18 18.35
CA GLN A 928 -18.54 -10.53 18.24
C GLN A 928 -19.11 -11.31 17.05
N ARG A 929 -20.42 -11.23 16.81
CA ARG A 929 -21.05 -11.82 15.60
C ARG A 929 -20.66 -11.12 14.30
N CYS A 930 -20.35 -9.82 14.31
CA CYS A 930 -19.80 -9.11 13.14
C CYS A 930 -18.41 -9.63 12.73
N PHE A 931 -17.65 -10.22 13.67
CA PHE A 931 -16.41 -10.96 13.46
C PHE A 931 -16.63 -12.48 13.29
N ASN A 932 -17.83 -12.91 12.87
CA ASN A 932 -18.20 -14.32 12.68
C ASN A 932 -18.05 -15.21 13.95
N GLU A 933 -17.88 -14.61 15.14
CA GLU A 933 -17.44 -15.28 16.36
C GLU A 933 -16.11 -16.06 16.18
N ASP A 934 -15.23 -15.59 15.30
CA ASP A 934 -13.87 -16.12 15.15
C ASP A 934 -13.04 -15.78 16.41
N GLU A 935 -12.58 -16.81 17.12
CA GLU A 935 -11.81 -16.64 18.34
C GLU A 935 -10.54 -15.79 18.14
N ASP A 936 -9.87 -15.85 16.98
CA ASP A 936 -8.59 -15.14 16.80
C ASP A 936 -8.75 -13.64 16.50
N THR A 937 -9.88 -13.18 15.94
CA THR A 937 -10.12 -11.77 15.60
C THR A 937 -11.20 -11.06 16.42
N MET A 938 -12.16 -11.77 17.03
CA MET A 938 -13.24 -11.12 17.79
C MET A 938 -12.74 -10.50 19.12
N PRO A 939 -13.30 -9.36 19.55
CA PRO A 939 -13.00 -8.78 20.86
C PRO A 939 -13.67 -9.61 21.98
N CYS A 940 -12.89 -10.08 22.95
CA CYS A 940 -13.38 -10.79 24.13
C CYS A 940 -13.91 -9.82 25.21
N THR A 941 -13.33 -8.62 25.32
CA THR A 941 -13.75 -7.58 26.28
C THR A 941 -14.08 -6.26 25.58
N ALA A 942 -14.78 -5.37 26.28
CA ALA A 942 -15.26 -4.11 25.67
C ALA A 942 -14.13 -3.08 25.42
N ASP A 943 -13.07 -3.13 26.21
CA ASP A 943 -11.87 -2.31 26.10
C ASP A 943 -10.86 -2.85 25.06
N GLU A 944 -10.96 -4.12 24.68
CA GLU A 944 -10.10 -4.74 23.67
C GLU A 944 -10.25 -4.04 22.31
N LYS A 945 -9.10 -3.82 21.65
CA LYS A 945 -9.05 -3.10 20.37
C LYS A 945 -9.28 -4.05 19.22
N PHE A 946 -10.17 -3.66 18.31
CA PHE A 946 -10.54 -4.45 17.14
C PHE A 946 -9.32 -4.77 16.27
N ILE A 947 -9.22 -6.03 15.84
CA ILE A 947 -8.15 -6.54 14.97
C ILE A 947 -8.73 -6.81 13.58
N MET A 948 -7.97 -6.54 12.52
CA MET A 948 -8.32 -6.89 11.12
C MET A 948 -9.71 -6.40 10.63
N ILE A 949 -10.23 -5.28 11.13
CA ILE A 949 -11.46 -4.67 10.58
C ILE A 949 -11.29 -4.37 9.07
N ASN A 950 -12.22 -4.91 8.29
CA ASN A 950 -12.47 -4.50 6.92
C ASN A 950 -13.69 -3.56 6.84
N GLN A 951 -13.94 -2.97 5.67
CA GLN A 951 -15.06 -2.03 5.48
C GLN A 951 -16.44 -2.69 5.71
N GLN A 952 -16.60 -3.98 5.40
CA GLN A 952 -17.87 -4.71 5.57
C GLN A 952 -18.20 -4.90 7.06
N ILE A 953 -17.21 -5.30 7.88
CA ILE A 953 -17.36 -5.45 9.33
C ILE A 953 -17.72 -4.10 9.97
N ALA A 954 -17.03 -3.02 9.59
CA ALA A 954 -17.36 -1.67 10.06
C ALA A 954 -18.80 -1.24 9.69
N GLN A 955 -19.25 -1.55 8.46
CA GLN A 955 -20.63 -1.30 8.03
C GLN A 955 -21.65 -2.16 8.79
N ARG A 956 -21.35 -3.44 9.09
CA ARG A 956 -22.20 -4.30 9.95
C ARG A 956 -22.37 -3.72 11.34
N ILE A 957 -21.27 -3.27 11.96
CA ILE A 957 -21.26 -2.69 13.31
C ILE A 957 -22.12 -1.42 13.34
N VAL A 958 -21.90 -0.47 12.42
CA VAL A 958 -22.71 0.76 12.32
C VAL A 958 -24.18 0.48 12.05
N LYS A 959 -24.50 -0.43 11.14
CA LYS A 959 -25.89 -0.79 10.84
C LYS A 959 -26.60 -1.41 12.04
N GLY A 960 -25.89 -2.17 12.86
CA GLY A 960 -26.40 -2.65 14.15
C GLY A 960 -26.65 -1.50 15.13
N ILE A 961 -25.73 -0.55 15.26
CA ILE A 961 -25.90 0.64 16.12
C ILE A 961 -27.14 1.45 15.69
N GLN A 962 -27.37 1.61 14.39
CA GLN A 962 -28.57 2.26 13.86
C GLN A 962 -29.85 1.50 14.25
N LEU A 963 -29.86 0.17 14.11
CA LEU A 963 -30.99 -0.71 14.45
C LEU A 963 -31.21 -0.89 15.97
N MET A 964 -30.18 -0.67 16.80
CA MET A 964 -30.22 -0.83 18.25
C MET A 964 -30.51 0.47 19.01
N TYR A 965 -30.17 1.64 18.46
CA TYR A 965 -30.20 2.91 19.20
C TYR A 965 -30.78 4.10 18.42
N GLY A 966 -31.24 3.90 17.18
CA GLY A 966 -31.74 4.96 16.29
C GLY A 966 -30.65 5.89 15.72
N ILE A 967 -29.37 5.58 15.93
CA ILE A 967 -28.25 6.48 15.59
C ILE A 967 -27.51 6.01 14.34
N GLU A 968 -27.57 6.83 13.29
CA GLU A 968 -26.76 6.67 12.09
C GLU A 968 -25.36 7.26 12.30
N PHE A 969 -24.33 6.43 12.11
CA PHE A 969 -22.93 6.85 12.04
C PHE A 969 -22.36 6.55 10.65
N ALA A 970 -21.22 7.14 10.32
CA ALA A 970 -20.42 6.70 9.17
C ALA A 970 -19.58 5.47 9.56
N TRP A 971 -19.34 4.53 8.64
CA TRP A 971 -18.60 3.29 8.92
C TRP A 971 -17.16 3.56 9.39
N GLU A 972 -16.56 4.66 8.94
CA GLU A 972 -15.25 5.16 9.36
C GLU A 972 -15.16 5.43 10.88
N VAL A 973 -16.29 5.69 11.56
CA VAL A 973 -16.33 5.91 13.02
C VAL A 973 -15.82 4.68 13.78
N VAL A 974 -16.09 3.47 13.30
CA VAL A 974 -15.61 2.22 13.92
C VAL A 974 -14.09 2.10 13.81
N ALA A 975 -13.52 2.56 12.69
CA ALA A 975 -12.07 2.60 12.47
C ALA A 975 -11.35 3.75 13.22
N VAL A 976 -12.10 4.72 13.75
CA VAL A 976 -11.59 5.77 14.64
C VAL A 976 -11.68 5.34 16.10
N ASP A 977 -12.81 4.80 16.54
CA ASP A 977 -13.06 4.43 17.93
C ASP A 977 -12.33 3.14 18.35
N MET A 978 -12.17 2.19 17.42
CA MET A 978 -11.33 0.99 17.55
C MET A 978 -11.59 0.04 18.73
N SER A 979 -12.55 0.29 19.62
CA SER A 979 -13.04 -0.66 20.62
C SER A 979 -14.52 -0.44 20.95
N CYS A 980 -15.17 -1.45 21.55
CA CYS A 980 -16.59 -1.38 21.93
C CYS A 980 -16.83 -0.26 22.96
N LEU A 981 -15.90 -0.05 23.89
CA LEU A 981 -15.97 0.98 24.92
C LEU A 981 -16.05 2.39 24.34
N HIS A 982 -15.22 2.72 23.34
CA HIS A 982 -15.27 4.04 22.70
C HIS A 982 -16.55 4.24 21.89
N LEU A 983 -17.01 3.21 21.16
CA LEU A 983 -18.31 3.23 20.50
C LEU A 983 -19.46 3.43 21.51
N ALA A 984 -19.44 2.75 22.66
CA ALA A 984 -20.45 2.90 23.70
C ALA A 984 -20.46 4.29 24.34
N ILE A 985 -19.28 4.90 24.55
CA ILE A 985 -19.15 6.31 24.97
C ILE A 985 -19.74 7.23 23.89
N ARG A 986 -19.44 7.00 22.61
CA ARG A 986 -19.97 7.81 21.50
C ARG A 986 -21.49 7.68 21.36
N ILE A 987 -22.05 6.47 21.48
CA ILE A 987 -23.50 6.22 21.47
C ILE A 987 -24.15 6.93 22.66
N ALA A 988 -23.60 6.82 23.87
CA ALA A 988 -24.14 7.50 25.05
C ALA A 988 -24.14 9.04 24.88
N THR A 989 -23.06 9.60 24.31
CA THR A 989 -22.94 11.03 24.02
C THR A 989 -23.91 11.48 22.93
N ALA A 990 -24.03 10.71 21.84
CA ALA A 990 -24.99 10.99 20.75
C ALA A 990 -26.44 10.90 21.24
N ARG A 991 -26.81 9.88 22.02
CA ARG A 991 -28.11 9.77 22.68
C ARG A 991 -28.42 11.00 23.54
N ARG A 992 -27.47 11.49 24.35
CA ARG A 992 -27.65 12.69 25.19
C ARG A 992 -27.82 13.97 24.35
N ALA A 993 -27.07 14.11 23.26
CA ALA A 993 -27.17 15.27 22.36
C ALA A 993 -28.48 15.27 21.54
N LEU A 994 -29.00 14.10 21.19
CA LEU A 994 -30.22 13.94 20.39
C LEU A 994 -31.51 13.77 21.23
N ALA A 995 -31.39 13.50 22.53
CA ALA A 995 -32.52 13.32 23.44
C ALA A 995 -33.60 14.44 23.38
N PRO A 996 -33.25 15.74 23.24
CA PRO A 996 -34.26 16.81 23.09
C PRO A 996 -35.16 16.70 21.85
N PHE A 997 -34.78 15.87 20.87
CA PHE A 997 -35.47 15.72 19.58
C PHE A 997 -36.09 14.33 19.40
N SER A 998 -35.85 13.39 20.31
CA SER A 998 -36.24 11.98 20.19
C SER A 998 -37.71 11.64 20.54
N VAL A 999 -38.61 12.64 20.60
CA VAL A 999 -40.01 12.44 21.02
C VAL A 999 -40.98 13.25 20.15
N SER A 1000 -41.49 12.64 19.06
CA SER A 1000 -42.75 13.04 18.38
C SER A 1000 -43.21 11.96 17.36
N GLY A 1001 -43.35 10.71 17.83
CA GLY A 1001 -43.55 9.53 16.94
C GLY A 1001 -44.93 8.83 16.98
N SER A 1002 -45.66 8.85 18.10
CA SER A 1002 -46.93 8.10 18.21
C SER A 1002 -47.81 8.53 19.40
N GLY A 1003 -49.13 8.49 19.21
CA GLY A 1003 -50.11 8.48 20.31
C GLY A 1003 -50.90 9.77 20.52
N SER A 1004 -52.08 9.86 19.89
CA SER A 1004 -53.09 10.86 20.26
C SER A 1004 -53.76 10.46 21.58
N ALA A 1005 -53.37 11.10 22.68
CA ALA A 1005 -53.99 10.91 23.99
C ALA A 1005 -54.49 12.25 24.56
N THR A 1006 -55.80 12.48 24.50
CA THR A 1006 -56.45 13.61 25.20
C THR A 1006 -56.30 13.43 26.72
N PRO A 1007 -55.75 14.42 27.46
CA PRO A 1007 -55.59 14.30 28.89
C PRO A 1007 -56.94 14.43 29.62
N VAL A 1008 -57.40 13.34 30.23
CA VAL A 1008 -58.51 13.36 31.19
C VAL A 1008 -57.94 13.70 32.57
N MET A 1009 -58.42 14.77 33.20
CA MET A 1009 -57.93 15.20 34.52
C MET A 1009 -58.63 14.50 35.68
N ALA A 1010 -57.82 14.00 36.62
CA ALA A 1010 -58.13 13.83 38.05
C ALA A 1010 -56.80 13.66 38.82
N GLY A 1011 -56.55 14.31 39.96
CA GLY A 1011 -57.29 15.37 40.65
C GLY A 1011 -56.62 15.71 41.99
N ASN A 1012 -56.77 16.96 42.45
CA ASN A 1012 -56.29 17.52 43.73
C ASN A 1012 -54.74 17.55 43.91
N GLU A 1013 -54.12 18.49 44.66
CA GLU A 1013 -54.62 19.64 45.42
C GLU A 1013 -53.52 20.73 45.50
N GLY A 1014 -53.87 22.01 45.45
CA GLY A 1014 -52.93 23.14 45.57
C GLY A 1014 -53.63 24.49 45.34
N PRO A 1015 -53.34 25.54 46.13
CA PRO A 1015 -54.23 26.70 46.24
C PRO A 1015 -54.15 27.65 45.04
N THR A 1016 -55.33 28.02 44.54
CA THR A 1016 -55.52 29.04 43.50
C THR A 1016 -55.43 30.46 44.06
N PHE A 1017 -54.71 31.33 43.36
CA PHE A 1017 -55.10 32.72 43.19
C PHE A 1017 -55.12 33.01 41.69
N SER A 1018 -56.16 33.68 41.21
CA SER A 1018 -56.32 34.08 39.82
C SER A 1018 -56.97 35.45 39.81
N PRO A 1019 -56.41 36.45 39.12
CA PRO A 1019 -57.01 37.79 39.07
C PRO A 1019 -58.37 37.74 38.38
N THR A 1020 -59.23 38.66 38.77
CA THR A 1020 -60.58 38.80 38.24
C THR A 1020 -60.59 39.53 36.89
N LEU A 1021 -61.68 39.39 36.14
CA LEU A 1021 -61.78 39.96 34.80
C LEU A 1021 -61.64 41.50 34.80
N GLU A 1022 -62.10 42.16 35.86
CA GLU A 1022 -61.98 43.62 36.04
C GLU A 1022 -60.52 44.08 36.17
N GLU A 1023 -59.64 43.28 36.78
CA GLU A 1023 -58.21 43.59 36.91
C GLU A 1023 -57.51 43.51 35.53
N LEU A 1024 -57.87 42.51 34.72
CA LEU A 1024 -57.35 42.36 33.35
C LEU A 1024 -57.88 43.45 32.40
N GLU A 1025 -59.13 43.90 32.55
CA GLU A 1025 -59.65 45.03 31.78
C GLU A 1025 -59.06 46.38 32.22
N ALA A 1026 -58.75 46.56 33.51
CA ALA A 1026 -58.05 47.73 34.02
C ALA A 1026 -56.60 47.82 33.51
N GLU A 1027 -55.85 46.70 33.51
CA GLU A 1027 -54.49 46.65 32.98
C GLU A 1027 -54.47 46.89 31.45
N ALA A 1028 -55.46 46.36 30.73
CA ALA A 1028 -55.65 46.62 29.30
C ALA A 1028 -56.10 48.07 28.98
N ALA A 1029 -56.73 48.77 29.92
CA ALA A 1029 -57.05 50.19 29.79
C ALA A 1029 -55.82 51.09 29.99
N ALA A 1030 -55.04 50.85 31.06
CA ALA A 1030 -53.79 51.58 31.33
C ALA A 1030 -52.79 51.47 30.17
N ALA A 1031 -52.64 50.26 29.60
CA ALA A 1031 -51.79 50.03 28.42
C ALA A 1031 -52.26 50.77 27.14
N ARG A 1032 -53.52 51.23 27.08
CA ARG A 1032 -54.03 52.04 25.97
C ARG A 1032 -53.80 53.54 26.17
N GLU A 1033 -53.94 54.05 27.40
CA GLU A 1033 -53.58 55.44 27.70
C GLU A 1033 -52.07 55.68 27.46
N GLU A 1034 -51.20 54.76 27.89
CA GLU A 1034 -49.75 54.88 27.64
C GLU A 1034 -49.41 54.85 26.13
N GLN A 1035 -50.18 54.12 25.31
CA GLN A 1035 -50.05 54.17 23.85
C GLN A 1035 -50.63 55.43 23.19
N GLN A 1036 -51.50 56.19 23.88
CA GLN A 1036 -51.99 57.48 23.40
C GLN A 1036 -51.05 58.63 23.76
N GLU A 1037 -50.53 58.69 24.99
CA GLU A 1037 -49.54 59.72 25.37
C GLU A 1037 -48.26 59.61 24.53
N ARG A 1038 -47.76 58.39 24.28
CA ARG A 1038 -46.62 58.12 23.39
C ARG A 1038 -46.88 58.44 21.90
N LYS A 1039 -48.05 58.99 21.53
CA LYS A 1039 -48.40 59.48 20.18
C LYS A 1039 -48.73 60.97 20.13
N SER A 1040 -48.60 61.70 21.24
CA SER A 1040 -48.85 63.15 21.31
C SER A 1040 -47.70 63.94 21.96
N GLY A 1041 -46.47 63.40 21.93
CA GLY A 1041 -45.22 64.06 22.35
C GLY A 1041 -44.21 64.12 21.22
#